data_AF-A0A918JZ33-F1
#
_entry.id   AF-A0A918JZ33-F1
#
_cell.length_a   1.000
_cell.length_b   1.000
_cell.length_c   1.000
_cell.angle_alpha   90.00
_cell.angle_beta   90.00
_cell.angle_gamma   90.00
#
_symmetry.space_group_name_H-M   'P 1'
#
loop_
_entity.id
_entity.type
_entity.pdbx_description
1 polymer ?
#
loop_
_entity_poly.entity_id
_entity_poly.type
_entity_poly.pdbx_seq_one_letter_code
_entity_poly.pdbx_strand_id
1 'polypeptide(L)'
;MGYIAKLKVFGREWEVQNVEVVYHRFMNPKTGRAGEEPMGGFIYLTLLSGYDDEVLVWWMTHSEEGELCKLIPGELSFYKDSFDTPVQFTYSFNDAALVQYKEAFSNQGETPMTIDLVISPAIQQFRGQTYIKHWQENWVKSIEQLPYQAKEESIEPEIVQVDWVDEDKQNITEIIYAKKASIQAQLKNTKGGDVKVTITKKDGLEFEKNKKELTFSKTATDGLVEFPVFEIKEQWEEFKTADIDELIAKVEHNGASKRSGTLQIIPKPKLVAHFRPITNWNGEKYGFDWIRIGDSGLTGDTLAASCKNIIGHYYYTPPGGAKRLATDGEIANNVATFVSEQTEFDTYKKDFNPTTIPWKLDSAGKPEEYYTPWISILRIPNTHPDYDPTNPDPIIDLTLHIEVKDPAHRIKVNYDNTYFEITVPNATIETHGTTDSFIVPNTINVAGTHQLNLTIKNIHTYAKDQKIEVFAEEKQADGTIVDKSVGKLSAYANAKKNRKKTKILLVNAQTNITGIIPADDKMGLDIPNQQPIKDMLKRFLNQALIIPEFEIEKMDLRTNTTFNNKYAPNGTFSPTVVHAELDQAFFFDDPNNPTIENPAKTKYRDYMRIYFIGESCNSGHYGVAEGIVADTCIVYCDGLTDTTAAHELYHAMGLYHSFSNLGTYTYEYGKTDCIMDYSDIATPAIPVIQFYKWQWQVLWTNPKVKNE
;
A
#
# COMPACT_ATOMS: atom_id res chain seq x y z
N MET A 1 -14.67 -9.86 62.76
CA MET A 1 -15.65 -9.88 61.66
C MET A 1 -15.68 -8.49 61.09
N GLY A 2 -15.11 -8.33 59.91
CA GLY A 2 -14.90 -7.02 59.27
C GLY A 2 -15.67 -6.95 57.96
N TYR A 3 -16.18 -5.77 57.63
CA TYR A 3 -16.59 -5.49 56.25
C TYR A 3 -15.36 -5.06 55.46
N ILE A 4 -15.27 -5.53 54.21
CA ILE A 4 -14.27 -5.05 53.24
C ILE A 4 -15.01 -4.45 52.05
N ALA A 5 -14.38 -3.52 51.34
CA ALA A 5 -15.05 -2.76 50.29
C ALA A 5 -14.21 -2.64 49.02
N LYS A 6 -14.89 -2.51 47.87
CA LYS A 6 -14.29 -2.17 46.58
C LYS A 6 -14.92 -0.93 45.98
N LEU A 7 -14.10 -0.04 45.44
CA LEU A 7 -14.51 1.08 44.58
C LEU A 7 -14.48 0.62 43.13
N LYS A 8 -15.57 0.88 42.38
CA LYS A 8 -15.64 0.66 40.94
C LYS A 8 -15.90 1.96 40.20
N VAL A 9 -14.94 2.39 39.37
CA VAL A 9 -15.01 3.56 38.49
C VAL A 9 -14.25 3.25 37.19
N PHE A 10 -14.65 3.82 36.04
CA PHE A 10 -14.05 3.50 34.73
C PHE A 10 -14.04 2.00 34.35
N GLY A 11 -14.96 1.21 34.90
CA GLY A 11 -14.97 -0.24 34.71
C GLY A 11 -13.84 -1.00 35.43
N ARG A 12 -13.05 -0.32 36.26
CA ARG A 12 -11.95 -0.87 37.06
C ARG A 12 -12.32 -0.93 38.54
N GLU A 13 -11.65 -1.79 39.31
CA GLU A 13 -11.93 -2.01 40.73
C GLU A 13 -10.69 -1.76 41.60
N TRP A 14 -10.87 -1.07 42.73
CA TRP A 14 -9.84 -0.85 43.74
C TRP A 14 -10.30 -1.36 45.10
N GLU A 15 -9.42 -2.04 45.82
CA GLU A 15 -9.66 -2.42 47.22
C GLU A 15 -9.56 -1.19 48.13
N VAL A 16 -10.56 -1.04 49.00
CA VAL A 16 -10.69 0.14 49.86
C VAL A 16 -10.35 -0.21 51.29
N GLN A 17 -9.41 0.52 51.88
CA GLN A 17 -9.00 0.38 53.27
C GLN A 17 -9.95 1.13 54.22
N ASN A 18 -10.43 2.30 53.80
CA ASN A 18 -11.34 3.11 54.59
C ASN A 18 -12.36 3.84 53.71
N VAL A 19 -13.61 3.92 54.18
CA VAL A 19 -14.70 4.70 53.57
C VAL A 19 -15.35 5.55 54.65
N GLU A 20 -15.41 6.86 54.43
CA GLU A 20 -16.18 7.77 55.28
C GLU A 20 -17.12 8.64 54.43
N VAL A 21 -18.39 8.71 54.83
CA VAL A 21 -19.40 9.57 54.22
C VAL A 21 -20.17 10.28 55.32
N VAL A 22 -20.20 11.62 55.27
CA VAL A 22 -20.86 12.44 56.29
C VAL A 22 -21.93 13.31 55.65
N TYR A 23 -23.13 13.22 56.21
CA TYR A 23 -24.25 14.11 55.93
C TYR A 23 -24.57 14.94 57.17
N HIS A 24 -24.76 16.24 57.01
CA HIS A 24 -25.14 17.12 58.10
C HIS A 24 -26.13 18.19 57.62
N ARG A 25 -26.81 18.85 58.53
CA ARG A 25 -27.63 20.04 58.25
C ARG A 25 -27.17 21.15 59.17
N PHE A 26 -27.14 22.39 58.67
CA PHE A 26 -26.94 23.53 59.55
C PHE A 26 -28.10 23.60 60.55
N MET A 27 -27.78 23.70 61.83
CA MET A 27 -28.75 23.97 62.87
C MET A 27 -28.82 25.47 63.06
N ASN A 28 -30.02 26.05 62.98
CA ASN A 28 -30.20 27.43 63.37
C ASN A 28 -29.91 27.56 64.88
N PRO A 29 -28.84 28.28 65.29
CA PRO A 29 -28.40 28.30 66.67
C PRO A 29 -29.37 29.02 67.62
N LYS A 30 -30.32 29.80 67.08
CA LYS A 30 -31.34 30.51 67.86
C LYS A 30 -32.62 29.69 68.07
N THR A 31 -32.96 28.79 67.14
CA THR A 31 -34.26 28.09 67.16
C THR A 31 -34.14 26.57 67.25
N GLY A 32 -32.94 26.01 67.09
CA GLY A 32 -32.70 24.57 67.02
C GLY A 32 -33.24 23.89 65.76
N ARG A 33 -33.84 24.63 64.82
CA ARG A 33 -34.38 24.07 63.57
C ARG A 33 -33.26 23.72 62.60
N ALA A 34 -33.36 22.55 61.96
CA ALA A 34 -32.45 22.14 60.89
C ALA A 34 -32.72 22.91 59.59
N GLY A 35 -31.66 23.20 58.83
CA GLY A 35 -31.73 23.78 57.50
C GLY A 35 -32.46 22.88 56.49
N GLU A 36 -32.96 23.51 55.42
CA GLU A 36 -33.79 22.86 54.41
C GLU A 36 -33.02 21.78 53.64
N GLU A 37 -31.78 22.09 53.23
CA GLU A 37 -30.94 21.18 52.45
C GLU A 37 -29.92 20.43 53.33
N PRO A 38 -29.81 19.08 53.19
CA PRO A 38 -28.66 18.34 53.67
C PRO A 38 -27.38 18.84 52.99
N MET A 39 -26.27 18.81 53.71
CA MET A 39 -24.94 19.17 53.24
C MET A 39 -23.97 18.00 53.45
N GLY A 40 -22.86 18.02 52.72
CA GLY A 40 -21.89 16.93 52.70
C GLY A 40 -22.20 15.91 51.60
N GLY A 41 -22.15 14.63 51.95
CA GLY A 41 -22.19 13.54 50.96
C GLY A 41 -20.96 13.57 50.05
N PHE A 42 -19.80 13.93 50.62
CA PHE A 42 -18.50 13.62 50.03
C PHE A 42 -18.12 12.22 50.48
N ILE A 43 -17.50 11.48 49.58
CA ILE A 43 -17.01 10.13 49.86
C ILE A 43 -15.50 10.23 50.02
N TYR A 44 -15.03 10.03 51.25
CA TYR A 44 -13.62 9.99 51.60
C TYR A 44 -13.15 8.54 51.56
N LEU A 45 -12.12 8.26 50.78
CA LEU A 45 -11.60 6.91 50.56
C LEU A 45 -10.10 6.86 50.81
N THR A 46 -9.63 5.75 51.37
CA THR A 46 -8.20 5.40 51.37
C THR A 46 -8.02 4.07 50.65
N LEU A 47 -7.18 4.06 49.62
CA LEU A 47 -6.82 2.89 48.80
C LEU A 47 -5.35 2.50 49.05
N LEU A 48 -5.00 1.25 48.77
CA LEU A 48 -3.60 0.87 48.57
C LEU A 48 -3.19 1.21 47.14
N SER A 49 -2.03 1.84 46.96
CA SER A 49 -1.52 2.09 45.60
C SER A 49 -1.13 0.79 44.92
N GLY A 50 -1.45 0.67 43.62
CA GLY A 50 -1.20 -0.49 42.79
C GLY A 50 -0.75 -0.12 41.37
N TYR A 51 -0.58 -1.13 40.52
CA TYR A 51 -0.43 -0.89 39.09
C TYR A 51 -1.78 -0.43 38.54
N ASP A 52 -1.81 0.68 37.79
CA ASP A 52 -2.98 1.25 37.09
C ASP A 52 -3.76 2.40 37.79
N ASP A 53 -3.14 3.08 38.77
CA ASP A 53 -3.70 4.26 39.46
C ASP A 53 -3.71 5.55 38.60
N GLU A 54 -3.06 5.53 37.42
CA GLU A 54 -2.96 6.67 36.50
C GLU A 54 -4.34 7.19 36.05
N VAL A 55 -5.35 6.32 35.95
CA VAL A 55 -6.72 6.70 35.59
C VAL A 55 -7.39 7.58 36.65
N LEU A 56 -7.02 7.44 37.93
CA LEU A 56 -7.54 8.28 39.01
C LEU A 56 -6.92 9.68 38.93
N VAL A 57 -5.64 9.77 38.58
CA VAL A 57 -4.96 11.05 38.30
C VAL A 57 -5.54 11.70 37.05
N TRP A 58 -5.84 10.91 36.00
CA TRP A 58 -6.51 11.38 34.79
C TRP A 58 -7.89 11.98 35.13
N TRP A 59 -8.70 11.29 35.95
CA TRP A 59 -10.01 11.78 36.38
C TRP A 59 -9.94 13.15 37.08
N MET A 60 -8.90 13.38 37.90
CA MET A 60 -8.67 14.66 38.57
C MET A 60 -8.19 15.77 37.61
N THR A 61 -7.45 15.41 36.56
CA THR A 61 -6.67 16.38 35.75
C THR A 61 -7.26 16.68 34.37
N HIS A 62 -8.20 15.86 33.89
CA HIS A 62 -8.77 15.99 32.54
C HIS A 62 -10.25 16.37 32.60
N SER A 63 -10.63 17.37 31.80
CA SER A 63 -12.02 17.81 31.58
C SER A 63 -12.13 18.28 30.13
N GLU A 64 -13.30 18.13 29.51
CA GLU A 64 -13.50 18.56 28.13
C GLU A 64 -13.51 20.10 28.03
N GLU A 65 -13.22 20.64 26.86
CA GLU A 65 -13.16 22.09 26.66
C GLU A 65 -14.54 22.71 26.93
N GLY A 66 -14.63 23.50 28.01
CA GLY A 66 -15.88 24.12 28.48
C GLY A 66 -16.53 23.46 29.69
N GLU A 67 -16.04 22.30 30.14
CA GLU A 67 -16.47 21.63 31.38
C GLU A 67 -15.58 22.02 32.56
N LEU A 68 -16.16 22.15 33.77
CA LEU A 68 -15.41 22.48 34.99
C LEU A 68 -14.65 21.27 35.58
N CYS A 69 -15.20 20.07 35.40
CA CYS A 69 -14.64 18.80 35.89
C CYS A 69 -15.27 17.62 35.15
N LYS A 70 -14.57 16.49 35.04
CA LYS A 70 -15.14 15.27 34.45
C LYS A 70 -16.04 14.52 35.43
N LEU A 71 -17.29 14.29 35.03
CA LEU A 71 -18.29 13.58 35.82
C LEU A 71 -18.34 12.09 35.45
N ILE A 72 -18.19 11.21 36.44
CA ILE A 72 -18.07 9.77 36.25
C ILE A 72 -19.03 9.02 37.20
N PRO A 73 -19.79 8.01 36.72
CA PRO A 73 -20.54 7.13 37.60
C PRO A 73 -19.61 6.15 38.32
N GLY A 74 -19.99 5.74 39.52
CA GLY A 74 -19.25 4.73 40.26
C GLY A 74 -20.07 4.04 41.34
N GLU A 75 -19.45 3.04 41.94
CA GLU A 75 -20.05 2.22 42.98
C GLU A 75 -19.04 1.85 44.06
N LEU A 76 -19.48 1.85 45.32
CA LEU A 76 -18.80 1.18 46.42
C LEU A 76 -19.58 -0.07 46.82
N SER A 77 -18.94 -1.23 46.69
CA SER A 77 -19.52 -2.52 47.05
C SER A 77 -18.92 -3.00 48.37
N PHE A 78 -19.77 -3.37 49.33
CA PHE A 78 -19.35 -3.86 50.65
C PHE A 78 -19.61 -5.35 50.81
N TYR A 79 -18.61 -6.08 51.28
CA TYR A 79 -18.59 -7.53 51.42
C TYR A 79 -18.39 -7.90 52.88
N LYS A 80 -18.87 -9.09 53.28
CA LYS A 80 -18.70 -9.57 54.64
C LYS A 80 -17.50 -10.49 54.71
N ASP A 81 -16.45 -10.09 55.43
CA ASP A 81 -15.23 -10.84 55.71
C ASP A 81 -14.35 -11.24 54.49
N SER A 82 -14.90 -11.47 53.28
CA SER A 82 -14.17 -11.81 52.05
C SER A 82 -14.88 -11.32 50.77
N PHE A 83 -14.12 -11.02 49.71
CA PHE A 83 -14.63 -10.59 48.39
C PHE A 83 -15.33 -11.70 47.63
N ASP A 84 -15.17 -12.95 48.06
CA ASP A 84 -15.91 -14.12 47.51
C ASP A 84 -17.34 -14.23 48.07
N THR A 85 -17.69 -13.41 49.07
CA THR A 85 -19.05 -13.39 49.61
C THR A 85 -19.98 -12.52 48.77
N PRO A 86 -21.30 -12.76 48.79
CA PRO A 86 -22.25 -11.87 48.12
C PRO A 86 -22.16 -10.43 48.67
N VAL A 87 -22.26 -9.45 47.77
CA VAL A 87 -22.33 -8.02 48.12
C VAL A 87 -23.46 -7.80 49.12
N GLN A 88 -23.14 -7.22 50.27
CA GLN A 88 -24.08 -6.98 51.36
C GLN A 88 -24.91 -5.72 51.13
N PHE A 89 -24.28 -4.67 50.61
CA PHE A 89 -24.94 -3.49 50.11
C PHE A 89 -23.99 -2.70 49.20
N THR A 90 -24.57 -1.90 48.32
CA THR A 90 -23.85 -0.98 47.46
C THR A 90 -24.18 0.47 47.82
N TYR A 91 -23.20 1.34 47.61
CA TYR A 91 -23.38 2.78 47.55
C TYR A 91 -23.06 3.18 46.12
N SER A 92 -24.09 3.41 45.31
CA SER A 92 -23.94 3.88 43.93
C SER A 92 -23.97 5.40 43.90
N PHE A 93 -23.17 5.98 43.01
CA PHE A 93 -23.14 7.42 42.80
C PHE A 93 -23.00 7.74 41.32
N ASN A 94 -23.58 8.87 40.92
CA ASN A 94 -23.52 9.39 39.57
C ASN A 94 -23.31 10.91 39.61
N ASP A 95 -22.91 11.47 38.47
CA ASP A 95 -22.44 12.85 38.35
C ASP A 95 -21.38 13.16 39.41
N ALA A 96 -20.33 12.34 39.47
CA ALA A 96 -19.31 12.47 40.49
C ALA A 96 -18.02 13.02 39.92
N ALA A 97 -17.52 14.06 40.57
CA ALA A 97 -16.20 14.62 40.32
C ALA A 97 -15.21 14.13 41.39
N LEU A 98 -13.99 13.81 40.98
CA LEU A 98 -12.88 13.65 41.92
C LEU A 98 -12.39 15.05 42.31
N VAL A 99 -12.49 15.41 43.59
CA VAL A 99 -12.15 16.77 44.08
C VAL A 99 -10.87 16.80 44.91
N GLN A 100 -10.36 15.65 45.30
CA GLN A 100 -9.05 15.51 45.92
C GLN A 100 -8.44 14.16 45.57
N TYR A 101 -7.17 14.21 45.19
CA TYR A 101 -6.27 13.07 45.08
C TYR A 101 -5.01 13.37 45.90
N LYS A 102 -4.65 12.49 46.83
CA LYS A 102 -3.43 12.61 47.62
C LYS A 102 -2.78 11.24 47.75
N GLU A 103 -1.62 11.09 47.16
CA GLU A 103 -0.79 9.89 47.31
C GLU A 103 0.30 10.14 48.35
N ALA A 104 0.48 9.18 49.26
CA ALA A 104 1.46 9.27 50.33
C ALA A 104 2.21 7.96 50.49
N PHE A 105 3.55 8.06 50.59
CA PHE A 105 4.43 6.96 50.92
C PHE A 105 5.03 7.16 52.32
N SER A 106 5.01 6.10 53.12
CA SER A 106 5.70 6.01 54.41
C SER A 106 6.51 4.71 54.46
N ASN A 107 7.79 4.80 54.78
CA ASN A 107 8.61 3.61 55.02
C ASN A 107 8.40 2.98 56.40
N GLN A 108 7.49 3.54 57.20
CA GLN A 108 7.05 3.05 58.51
C GLN A 108 5.57 2.61 58.40
N GLY A 109 5.25 1.38 58.80
CA GLY A 109 3.87 0.86 58.84
C GLY A 109 3.62 -0.33 57.91
N GLU A 110 2.46 -0.97 58.05
CA GLU A 110 2.07 -2.17 57.29
C GLU A 110 1.59 -1.86 55.85
N THR A 111 1.18 -0.61 55.59
CA THR A 111 0.69 -0.13 54.29
C THR A 111 1.57 1.03 53.81
N PRO A 112 2.70 0.75 53.13
CA PRO A 112 3.73 1.76 52.88
C PRO A 112 3.33 2.80 51.83
N MET A 113 2.32 2.55 51.01
CA MET A 113 1.85 3.47 49.97
C MET A 113 0.33 3.49 49.90
N THR A 114 -0.28 4.66 50.10
CA THR A 114 -1.74 4.84 50.17
C THR A 114 -2.18 6.02 49.33
N ILE A 115 -3.38 5.92 48.78
CA ILE A 115 -4.05 6.99 48.03
C ILE A 115 -5.30 7.42 48.78
N ASP A 116 -5.36 8.67 49.21
CA ASP A 116 -6.54 9.31 49.78
C ASP A 116 -7.32 10.05 48.67
N LEU A 117 -8.58 9.68 48.48
CA LEU A 117 -9.50 10.30 47.51
C LEU A 117 -10.65 11.00 48.22
N VAL A 118 -11.12 12.11 47.63
CA VAL A 118 -12.42 12.71 47.97
C VAL A 118 -13.25 12.81 46.70
N ILE A 119 -14.36 12.08 46.65
CA ILE A 119 -15.31 12.09 45.54
C ILE A 119 -16.51 12.96 45.95
N SER A 120 -16.89 13.88 45.06
CA SER A 120 -18.08 14.73 45.20
C SER A 120 -19.15 14.30 44.21
N PRO A 121 -20.09 13.43 44.62
CA PRO A 121 -21.22 13.03 43.79
C PRO A 121 -22.42 13.99 43.90
N ALA A 122 -23.09 14.23 42.77
CA ALA A 122 -24.36 14.93 42.72
C ALA A 122 -25.52 13.99 43.03
N ILE A 123 -25.52 12.78 42.47
CA ILE A 123 -26.56 11.77 42.65
C ILE A 123 -25.97 10.65 43.50
N GLN A 124 -26.61 10.35 44.62
CA GLN A 124 -26.14 9.38 45.61
C GLN A 124 -27.26 8.42 45.96
N GLN A 125 -27.00 7.12 45.89
CA GLN A 125 -27.95 6.10 46.26
C GLN A 125 -27.34 5.17 47.29
N PHE A 126 -27.89 5.22 48.50
CA PHE A 126 -27.43 4.43 49.64
C PHE A 126 -28.61 3.72 50.29
N ARG A 127 -28.58 2.38 50.31
CA ARG A 127 -29.61 1.54 50.94
C ARG A 127 -31.05 1.90 50.52
N GLY A 128 -31.25 2.13 49.22
CA GLY A 128 -32.55 2.47 48.63
C GLY A 128 -32.99 3.93 48.86
N GLN A 129 -32.19 4.76 49.52
CA GLN A 129 -32.42 6.20 49.62
C GLN A 129 -31.61 6.93 48.55
N THR A 130 -32.25 7.85 47.83
CA THR A 130 -31.61 8.68 46.82
C THR A 130 -31.49 10.11 47.32
N TYR A 131 -30.28 10.65 47.33
CA TYR A 131 -29.98 12.04 47.65
C TYR A 131 -29.35 12.72 46.43
N ILE A 132 -29.87 13.89 46.06
CA ILE A 132 -29.54 14.58 44.82
C ILE A 132 -29.18 16.02 45.13
N LYS A 133 -27.99 16.46 44.72
CA LYS A 133 -27.56 17.85 44.79
C LYS A 133 -28.07 18.63 43.58
N HIS A 134 -28.27 19.93 43.75
CA HIS A 134 -28.89 20.80 42.74
C HIS A 134 -28.11 20.90 41.42
N TRP A 135 -26.82 20.57 41.41
CA TRP A 135 -25.93 20.67 40.24
C TRP A 135 -25.85 19.40 39.40
N GLN A 136 -26.67 18.37 39.67
CA GLN A 136 -26.74 17.16 38.85
C GLN A 136 -26.96 17.45 37.35
N GLU A 137 -26.45 16.59 36.47
CA GLU A 137 -26.59 16.67 35.01
C GLU A 137 -27.41 15.52 34.43
N ASN A 138 -27.33 14.31 35.01
CA ASN A 138 -27.92 13.09 34.46
C ASN A 138 -29.17 12.59 35.22
N TRP A 139 -29.78 13.40 36.08
CA TRP A 139 -31.02 13.02 36.80
C TRP A 139 -32.28 13.27 35.96
N VAL A 140 -33.11 12.24 35.83
CA VAL A 140 -34.47 12.34 35.31
C VAL A 140 -35.46 12.26 36.47
N LYS A 141 -36.18 13.35 36.74
CA LYS A 141 -37.13 13.43 37.87
C LYS A 141 -38.35 12.55 37.61
N SER A 142 -38.56 11.51 38.42
CA SER A 142 -39.84 10.80 38.48
C SER A 142 -40.93 11.73 39.04
N ILE A 143 -42.06 11.82 38.34
CA ILE A 143 -43.23 12.63 38.73
C ILE A 143 -43.75 12.18 40.09
N GLU A 144 -43.91 13.14 41.02
CA GLU A 144 -44.48 12.95 42.36
C GLU A 144 -45.90 12.38 42.32
N GLN A 145 -46.18 11.32 43.09
CA GLN A 145 -47.51 11.01 43.59
C GLN A 145 -47.52 11.00 45.12
N LEU A 146 -48.32 11.90 45.70
CA LEU A 146 -48.68 11.99 47.12
C LEU A 146 -49.83 11.00 47.46
N PRO A 147 -50.12 10.78 48.75
CA PRO A 147 -49.78 9.60 49.52
C PRO A 147 -50.77 8.42 49.42
N TYR A 148 -50.20 7.23 49.46
CA TYR A 148 -50.71 5.91 49.86
C TYR A 148 -52.15 5.80 50.39
N GLN A 149 -52.97 5.03 49.66
CA GLN A 149 -53.92 4.06 50.21
C GLN A 149 -53.51 2.68 49.70
N ALA A 150 -53.38 1.72 50.61
CA ALA A 150 -52.85 0.37 50.37
C ALA A 150 -53.44 -0.28 49.11
N LYS A 151 -52.58 -0.65 48.15
CA LYS A 151 -52.87 -1.59 47.08
C LYS A 151 -51.64 -2.45 46.77
N GLU A 152 -51.94 -3.71 46.57
CA GLU A 152 -51.03 -4.85 46.38
C GLU A 152 -49.91 -4.57 45.36
N GLU A 153 -48.71 -5.09 45.64
CA GLU A 153 -47.56 -5.08 44.73
C GLU A 153 -47.94 -5.75 43.40
N SER A 154 -48.15 -4.93 42.37
CA SER A 154 -48.10 -5.37 40.99
C SER A 154 -46.63 -5.48 40.61
N ILE A 155 -46.06 -6.68 40.72
CA ILE A 155 -44.72 -6.97 40.20
C ILE A 155 -44.79 -6.85 38.67
N GLU A 156 -44.16 -5.86 38.04
CA GLU A 156 -44.15 -5.69 36.58
C GLU A 156 -42.93 -6.41 35.95
N PRO A 157 -43.07 -7.00 34.75
CA PRO A 157 -41.98 -7.69 34.06
C PRO A 157 -40.86 -6.74 33.65
N GLU A 158 -39.61 -7.16 33.85
CA GLU A 158 -38.40 -6.37 33.58
C GLU A 158 -37.41 -7.15 32.69
N ILE A 159 -36.79 -6.46 31.72
CA ILE A 159 -35.68 -6.99 30.89
C ILE A 159 -34.37 -6.32 31.36
N VAL A 160 -33.53 -7.09 32.05
CA VAL A 160 -32.32 -6.60 32.71
C VAL A 160 -31.14 -6.46 31.74
N GLN A 161 -30.95 -7.40 30.82
CA GLN A 161 -29.82 -7.42 29.90
C GLN A 161 -30.21 -8.11 28.59
N VAL A 162 -29.56 -7.71 27.49
CA VAL A 162 -29.70 -8.32 26.16
C VAL A 162 -28.30 -8.39 25.52
N ASP A 163 -27.75 -9.59 25.42
CA ASP A 163 -26.41 -9.83 24.90
C ASP A 163 -26.45 -10.65 23.61
N TRP A 164 -25.48 -10.38 22.74
CA TRP A 164 -25.18 -11.21 21.59
C TRP A 164 -24.23 -12.31 22.00
N VAL A 165 -24.53 -13.55 21.61
CA VAL A 165 -23.68 -14.71 21.89
C VAL A 165 -23.40 -15.55 20.65
N ASP A 166 -22.26 -16.21 20.62
CA ASP A 166 -21.91 -17.18 19.58
C ASP A 166 -22.51 -18.58 19.82
N GLU A 167 -22.10 -19.57 19.02
CA GLU A 167 -22.53 -20.97 19.15
C GLU A 167 -22.08 -21.64 20.45
N ASP A 168 -21.00 -21.14 21.06
CA ASP A 168 -20.43 -21.60 22.33
C ASP A 168 -20.93 -20.78 23.52
N LYS A 169 -21.88 -19.85 23.29
CA LYS A 169 -22.52 -18.97 24.28
C LYS A 169 -21.58 -17.93 24.91
N GLN A 170 -20.53 -17.53 24.21
CA GLN A 170 -19.66 -16.43 24.64
C GLN A 170 -20.19 -15.09 24.11
N ASN A 171 -20.05 -14.03 24.90
CA ASN A 171 -20.47 -12.68 24.49
C ASN A 171 -19.62 -12.18 23.32
N ILE A 172 -20.27 -11.67 22.29
CA ILE A 172 -19.63 -11.18 21.07
C ILE A 172 -20.06 -9.76 20.71
N THR A 173 -19.14 -8.97 20.16
CA THR A 173 -19.41 -7.64 19.58
C THR A 173 -19.14 -7.59 18.07
N GLU A 174 -18.47 -8.62 17.55
CA GLU A 174 -18.15 -8.80 16.13
C GLU A 174 -18.47 -10.24 15.71
N ILE A 175 -18.87 -10.42 14.46
CA ILE A 175 -19.08 -11.72 13.83
C ILE A 175 -18.73 -11.61 12.34
N ILE A 176 -18.56 -12.73 11.65
CA ILE A 176 -18.43 -12.73 10.18
C ILE A 176 -19.61 -13.44 9.52
N TYR A 177 -19.74 -13.30 8.21
CA TYR A 177 -20.74 -14.06 7.44
C TYR A 177 -20.54 -15.59 7.56
N ALA A 178 -21.62 -16.35 7.40
CA ALA A 178 -21.75 -17.80 7.61
C ALA A 178 -21.58 -18.29 9.06
N LYS A 179 -21.28 -17.41 10.03
CA LYS A 179 -21.27 -17.76 11.45
C LYS A 179 -22.64 -17.66 12.08
N LYS A 180 -22.80 -18.35 13.21
CA LYS A 180 -24.05 -18.43 13.95
C LYS A 180 -24.01 -17.52 15.17
N ALA A 181 -25.10 -16.81 15.38
CA ALA A 181 -25.31 -15.97 16.56
C ALA A 181 -26.63 -16.34 17.24
N SER A 182 -26.74 -15.96 18.50
CA SER A 182 -27.99 -15.95 19.25
C SER A 182 -28.06 -14.71 20.14
N ILE A 183 -29.22 -14.53 20.76
CA ILE A 183 -29.48 -13.51 21.76
C ILE A 183 -29.76 -14.19 23.09
N GLN A 184 -29.16 -13.66 24.15
CA GLN A 184 -29.51 -13.99 25.52
C GLN A 184 -30.14 -12.77 26.19
N ALA A 185 -31.30 -12.98 26.83
CA ALA A 185 -31.99 -11.93 27.58
C ALA A 185 -32.19 -12.35 29.03
N GLN A 186 -31.80 -11.50 29.97
CA GLN A 186 -32.04 -11.73 31.39
C GLN A 186 -33.36 -11.06 31.80
N LEU A 187 -34.33 -11.84 32.27
CA LEU A 187 -35.67 -11.40 32.63
C LEU A 187 -35.93 -11.54 34.14
N LYS A 188 -36.77 -10.66 34.67
CA LYS A 188 -37.32 -10.74 36.02
C LYS A 188 -38.83 -10.50 35.99
N ASN A 189 -39.53 -11.07 36.96
CA ASN A 189 -40.95 -10.79 37.22
C ASN A 189 -41.88 -11.15 36.03
N THR A 190 -41.55 -12.20 35.30
CA THR A 190 -42.30 -12.68 34.13
C THR A 190 -43.65 -13.24 34.56
N LYS A 191 -44.75 -12.70 34.01
CA LYS A 191 -46.12 -13.18 34.25
C LYS A 191 -46.59 -14.18 33.19
N GLY A 192 -45.66 -15.00 32.68
CA GLY A 192 -45.89 -15.82 31.48
C GLY A 192 -46.17 -14.97 30.23
N GLY A 193 -46.49 -15.66 29.12
CA GLY A 193 -46.58 -15.04 27.78
C GLY A 193 -45.28 -15.18 27.00
N ASP A 194 -45.25 -14.65 25.78
CA ASP A 194 -44.07 -14.76 24.91
C ASP A 194 -43.14 -13.55 25.06
N VAL A 195 -41.84 -13.82 25.03
CA VAL A 195 -40.77 -12.83 24.86
C VAL A 195 -40.43 -12.83 23.38
N LYS A 196 -40.55 -11.67 22.74
CA LYS A 196 -40.21 -11.48 21.33
C LYS A 196 -38.85 -10.82 21.24
N VAL A 197 -37.97 -11.31 20.37
CA VAL A 197 -36.79 -10.56 19.93
C VAL A 197 -36.94 -10.22 18.46
N THR A 198 -36.69 -8.95 18.14
CA THR A 198 -36.68 -8.41 16.79
C THR A 198 -35.27 -7.90 16.50
N ILE A 199 -34.65 -8.42 15.45
CA ILE A 199 -33.30 -8.04 15.02
C ILE A 199 -33.41 -7.22 13.75
N THR A 200 -32.77 -6.06 13.74
CA THR A 200 -32.75 -5.12 12.61
C THR A 200 -31.33 -4.70 12.32
N LYS A 201 -31.02 -4.39 11.06
CA LYS A 201 -29.83 -3.59 10.75
C LYS A 201 -29.99 -2.20 11.37
N LYS A 202 -28.91 -1.62 11.89
CA LYS A 202 -28.91 -0.32 12.56
C LYS A 202 -29.29 0.83 11.62
N ASP A 203 -28.97 0.69 10.34
CA ASP A 203 -29.39 1.60 9.26
C ASP A 203 -30.86 1.40 8.82
N GLY A 204 -31.55 0.38 9.33
CA GLY A 204 -32.95 0.08 9.02
C GLY A 204 -33.17 -0.57 7.64
N LEU A 205 -32.11 -1.01 6.96
CA LEU A 205 -32.18 -1.64 5.65
C LEU A 205 -32.59 -3.12 5.71
N GLU A 206 -32.85 -3.67 4.53
CA GLU A 206 -33.29 -5.07 4.38
C GLU A 206 -32.09 -6.03 4.52
N PHE A 207 -32.34 -7.20 5.10
CA PHE A 207 -31.41 -8.34 5.12
C PHE A 207 -31.45 -9.12 3.80
N GLU A 208 -32.64 -9.24 3.24
CA GLU A 208 -32.94 -9.88 1.95
C GLU A 208 -34.20 -9.21 1.38
N LYS A 209 -34.46 -9.38 0.07
CA LYS A 209 -35.57 -8.70 -0.62
C LYS A 209 -36.89 -8.81 0.17
N ASN A 210 -37.45 -7.66 0.55
CA ASN A 210 -38.66 -7.49 1.36
C ASN A 210 -38.56 -7.96 2.82
N LYS A 211 -37.37 -8.04 3.41
CA LYS A 211 -37.17 -8.50 4.80
C LYS A 211 -36.25 -7.59 5.59
N LYS A 212 -36.84 -6.73 6.42
CA LYS A 212 -36.14 -5.74 7.27
C LYS A 212 -35.82 -6.21 8.68
N GLU A 213 -36.47 -7.27 9.13
CA GLU A 213 -36.33 -7.76 10.49
C GLU A 213 -36.33 -9.29 10.55
N LEU A 214 -35.62 -9.82 11.54
CA LEU A 214 -35.71 -11.20 11.97
C LEU A 214 -36.43 -11.22 13.30
N THR A 215 -37.47 -12.05 13.41
CA THR A 215 -38.25 -12.17 14.64
C THR A 215 -38.14 -13.59 15.18
N PHE A 216 -37.84 -13.71 16.46
CA PHE A 216 -37.92 -14.96 17.21
C PHE A 216 -38.77 -14.75 18.47
N SER A 217 -39.50 -15.77 18.88
CA SER A 217 -40.30 -15.73 20.10
C SER A 217 -40.05 -16.97 20.94
N LYS A 218 -40.08 -16.81 22.26
CA LYS A 218 -39.97 -17.92 23.22
C LYS A 218 -40.85 -17.62 24.43
N THR A 219 -41.38 -18.67 25.05
CA THR A 219 -42.17 -18.50 26.28
C THR A 219 -41.30 -17.92 27.39
N ALA A 220 -41.82 -16.90 28.08
CA ALA A 220 -41.14 -16.20 29.15
C ALA A 220 -40.94 -17.09 30.37
N THR A 221 -39.71 -17.13 30.87
CA THR A 221 -39.34 -17.70 32.16
C THR A 221 -38.46 -16.71 32.90
N ASP A 222 -38.64 -16.58 34.21
CA ASP A 222 -37.73 -15.80 35.04
C ASP A 222 -36.31 -16.35 34.94
N GLY A 223 -35.33 -15.46 34.83
CA GLY A 223 -33.94 -15.83 34.61
C GLY A 223 -33.45 -15.58 33.19
N LEU A 224 -32.47 -16.37 32.77
CA LEU A 224 -31.85 -16.27 31.45
C LEU A 224 -32.72 -16.94 30.39
N VAL A 225 -33.10 -16.19 29.36
CA VAL A 225 -33.82 -16.70 28.19
C VAL A 225 -32.91 -16.66 26.98
N GLU A 226 -32.62 -17.84 26.45
CA GLU A 226 -31.81 -18.03 25.23
C GLU A 226 -32.72 -18.17 24.01
N PHE A 227 -32.52 -17.32 23.00
CA PHE A 227 -33.23 -17.39 21.73
C PHE A 227 -32.62 -18.46 20.80
N PRO A 228 -33.34 -18.87 19.72
CA PRO A 228 -32.80 -19.79 18.74
C PRO A 228 -31.54 -19.23 18.08
N VAL A 229 -30.55 -20.10 17.90
CA VAL A 229 -29.35 -19.80 17.11
C VAL A 229 -29.75 -19.62 15.65
N PHE A 230 -29.23 -18.59 15.00
CA PHE A 230 -29.44 -18.31 13.59
C PHE A 230 -28.12 -17.95 12.91
N GLU A 231 -28.08 -18.10 11.58
CA GLU A 231 -26.89 -17.85 10.78
C GLU A 231 -26.88 -16.42 10.23
N ILE A 232 -25.72 -15.77 10.28
CA ILE A 232 -25.42 -14.51 9.59
C ILE A 232 -25.17 -14.84 8.12
N LYS A 233 -26.21 -14.82 7.29
CA LYS A 233 -26.12 -15.35 5.93
C LYS A 233 -25.19 -14.52 5.04
N GLU A 234 -24.36 -15.17 4.21
CA GLU A 234 -23.53 -14.47 3.21
C GLU A 234 -24.34 -13.59 2.26
N GLN A 235 -25.58 -13.97 1.92
CA GLN A 235 -26.42 -13.18 1.00
C GLN A 235 -26.80 -11.79 1.55
N TRP A 236 -26.69 -11.56 2.87
CA TRP A 236 -27.00 -10.24 3.46
C TRP A 236 -26.01 -9.16 3.03
N GLU A 237 -24.81 -9.56 2.60
CA GLU A 237 -23.78 -8.67 2.09
C GLU A 237 -24.23 -7.92 0.82
N GLU A 238 -25.10 -8.52 0.00
CA GLU A 238 -25.64 -7.88 -1.21
C GLU A 238 -26.57 -6.69 -0.91
N PHE A 239 -27.07 -6.60 0.33
CA PHE A 239 -28.01 -5.57 0.79
C PHE A 239 -27.34 -4.55 1.73
N LYS A 240 -26.00 -4.51 1.80
CA LYS A 240 -25.29 -3.52 2.60
C LYS A 240 -25.20 -2.18 1.87
N THR A 241 -25.21 -1.09 2.63
CA THR A 241 -24.90 0.26 2.10
C THR A 241 -23.77 0.96 2.85
N ALA A 242 -23.43 0.47 4.05
CA ALA A 242 -22.24 0.84 4.79
C ALA A 242 -21.15 -0.23 4.64
N ASP A 243 -19.90 0.13 4.92
CA ASP A 243 -18.75 -0.77 4.81
C ASP A 243 -18.87 -1.98 5.74
N ILE A 244 -19.46 -1.78 6.93
CA ILE A 244 -19.71 -2.79 7.96
C ILE A 244 -21.21 -2.79 8.30
N ASP A 245 -21.87 -3.96 8.19
CA ASP A 245 -23.25 -4.13 8.64
C ASP A 245 -23.29 -4.19 10.18
N GLU A 246 -24.18 -3.41 10.79
CA GLU A 246 -24.35 -3.33 12.24
C GLU A 246 -25.74 -3.84 12.64
N LEU A 247 -25.83 -4.86 13.50
CA LEU A 247 -27.11 -5.43 13.96
C LEU A 247 -27.47 -4.95 15.37
N ILE A 248 -28.77 -4.72 15.59
CA ILE A 248 -29.35 -4.43 16.91
C ILE A 248 -30.50 -5.40 17.16
N ALA A 249 -30.49 -6.04 18.33
CA ALA A 249 -31.62 -6.83 18.81
C ALA A 249 -32.47 -6.00 19.78
N LYS A 250 -33.78 -6.04 19.61
CA LYS A 250 -34.77 -5.48 20.53
C LYS A 250 -35.58 -6.62 21.14
N VAL A 251 -35.49 -6.80 22.45
CA VAL A 251 -36.29 -7.77 23.20
C VAL A 251 -37.50 -7.06 23.79
N GLU A 252 -38.67 -7.67 23.68
CA GLU A 252 -39.97 -7.14 24.12
C GLU A 252 -40.76 -8.21 24.88
N HIS A 253 -41.31 -7.85 26.03
CA HIS A 253 -42.16 -8.72 26.82
C HIS A 253 -43.16 -7.90 27.66
N ASN A 254 -44.46 -8.13 27.48
CA ASN A 254 -45.53 -7.55 28.30
C ASN A 254 -45.41 -6.03 28.55
N GLY A 255 -45.01 -5.27 27.52
CA GLY A 255 -44.85 -3.81 27.57
C GLY A 255 -43.43 -3.33 27.91
N ALA A 256 -42.58 -4.19 28.49
CA ALA A 256 -41.15 -3.90 28.68
C ALA A 256 -40.38 -4.12 27.37
N SER A 257 -39.40 -3.27 27.07
CA SER A 257 -38.49 -3.46 25.94
C SER A 257 -37.07 -3.01 26.25
N LYS A 258 -36.07 -3.72 25.72
CA LYS A 258 -34.65 -3.36 25.83
C LYS A 258 -33.91 -3.69 24.54
N ARG A 259 -32.95 -2.85 24.17
CA ARG A 259 -32.06 -3.07 23.02
C ARG A 259 -30.71 -3.63 23.48
N SER A 260 -30.11 -4.47 22.66
CA SER A 260 -28.73 -4.93 22.80
C SER A 260 -27.73 -3.83 22.45
N GLY A 261 -26.45 -4.08 22.73
CA GLY A 261 -25.36 -3.43 22.00
C GLY A 261 -25.37 -3.79 20.51
N THR A 262 -24.48 -3.15 19.74
CA THR A 262 -24.34 -3.43 18.31
C THR A 262 -23.46 -4.65 18.07
N LEU A 263 -23.88 -5.54 17.18
CA LEU A 263 -23.06 -6.62 16.65
C LEU A 263 -22.57 -6.22 15.25
N GLN A 264 -21.27 -6.11 15.05
CA GLN A 264 -20.66 -5.76 13.76
C GLN A 264 -20.40 -7.01 12.93
N ILE A 265 -20.81 -7.00 11.65
CA ILE A 265 -20.50 -8.07 10.70
C ILE A 265 -19.28 -7.66 9.89
N ILE A 266 -18.13 -8.28 10.16
CA ILE A 266 -16.87 -7.98 9.48
C ILE A 266 -16.91 -8.61 8.07
N PRO A 267 -16.86 -7.82 6.99
CA PRO A 267 -16.87 -8.35 5.63
C PRO A 267 -15.54 -9.03 5.29
N LYS A 268 -15.56 -9.86 4.25
CA LYS A 268 -14.31 -10.39 3.66
C LYS A 268 -13.54 -9.21 3.03
N PRO A 269 -12.21 -9.13 3.21
CA PRO A 269 -11.44 -8.02 2.66
C PRO A 269 -11.53 -7.98 1.14
N LYS A 270 -11.80 -6.79 0.61
CA LYS A 270 -11.84 -6.51 -0.82
C LYS A 270 -10.89 -5.36 -1.07
N LEU A 271 -9.65 -5.70 -1.40
CA LEU A 271 -8.62 -4.73 -1.71
C LEU A 271 -7.62 -5.27 -2.72
N VAL A 272 -6.89 -4.39 -3.37
CA VAL A 272 -5.82 -4.69 -4.33
C VAL A 272 -4.67 -3.70 -4.16
N ALA A 273 -3.44 -4.17 -4.32
CA ALA A 273 -2.24 -3.36 -4.16
C ALA A 273 -1.31 -3.48 -5.37
N HIS A 274 -1.02 -2.35 -6.02
CA HIS A 274 -0.19 -2.25 -7.20
C HIS A 274 1.14 -1.57 -6.89
N PHE A 275 2.26 -2.24 -7.15
CA PHE A 275 3.57 -1.61 -7.14
C PHE A 275 3.75 -0.78 -8.41
N ARG A 276 4.20 0.46 -8.25
CA ARG A 276 4.54 1.38 -9.34
C ARG A 276 5.88 2.06 -9.08
N PRO A 277 6.61 2.48 -10.13
CA PRO A 277 7.69 3.45 -9.95
C PRO A 277 7.14 4.75 -9.35
N ILE A 278 8.00 5.51 -8.69
CA ILE A 278 7.66 6.87 -8.26
C ILE A 278 7.37 7.76 -9.49
N THR A 279 6.53 8.79 -9.32
CA THR A 279 6.03 9.64 -10.43
C THR A 279 7.09 10.44 -11.18
N ASN A 280 8.28 10.62 -10.60
CA ASN A 280 9.43 11.27 -11.23
C ASN A 280 10.55 10.28 -11.61
N TRP A 281 10.26 8.99 -11.62
CA TRP A 281 11.22 7.99 -12.07
C TRP A 281 11.57 8.22 -13.54
N ASN A 282 12.86 8.27 -13.83
CA ASN A 282 13.41 8.59 -15.14
C ASN A 282 14.19 7.43 -15.76
N GLY A 283 13.97 6.20 -15.28
CA GLY A 283 14.67 5.00 -15.74
C GLY A 283 16.03 4.77 -15.09
N GLU A 284 16.40 5.53 -14.07
CA GLU A 284 17.65 5.32 -13.33
C GLU A 284 17.54 4.22 -12.27
N LYS A 285 18.71 3.65 -11.93
CA LYS A 285 18.97 2.68 -10.85
C LYS A 285 18.38 1.26 -11.01
N TYR A 286 17.23 1.11 -11.66
CA TYR A 286 16.55 -0.19 -11.82
C TYR A 286 15.72 -0.24 -13.10
N GLY A 287 15.44 -1.45 -13.58
CA GLY A 287 14.43 -1.70 -14.60
C GLY A 287 13.10 -2.04 -13.96
N PHE A 288 11.98 -1.56 -14.51
CA PHE A 288 10.65 -1.87 -14.01
C PHE A 288 9.67 -2.01 -15.18
N ASP A 289 8.86 -3.06 -15.19
CA ASP A 289 7.87 -3.28 -16.23
C ASP A 289 6.52 -3.71 -15.63
N TRP A 290 5.44 -3.15 -16.17
CA TRP A 290 4.07 -3.38 -15.73
C TRP A 290 3.10 -3.21 -16.90
N ILE A 291 1.89 -3.75 -16.76
CA ILE A 291 0.81 -3.44 -17.69
C ILE A 291 0.33 -2.01 -17.40
N ARG A 292 0.48 -1.12 -18.39
CA ARG A 292 0.05 0.28 -18.31
C ARG A 292 -1.48 0.33 -18.33
N ILE A 293 -2.06 0.86 -17.26
CA ILE A 293 -3.52 1.01 -17.09
C ILE A 293 -3.91 2.46 -16.75
N GLY A 294 -2.96 3.40 -16.79
CA GLY A 294 -3.21 4.81 -16.52
C GLY A 294 -3.19 5.20 -15.04
N ASP A 295 -2.44 4.49 -14.21
CA ASP A 295 -2.50 4.62 -12.74
C ASP A 295 -1.17 5.00 -12.06
N SER A 296 -0.04 5.00 -12.77
CA SER A 296 1.27 5.36 -12.19
C SER A 296 1.49 6.86 -12.02
N GLY A 297 0.80 7.69 -12.80
CA GLY A 297 1.07 9.14 -12.88
C GLY A 297 2.32 9.51 -13.69
N LEU A 298 3.02 8.54 -14.29
CA LEU A 298 4.11 8.81 -15.23
C LEU A 298 3.57 9.33 -16.56
N THR A 299 4.39 10.13 -17.25
CA THR A 299 4.05 10.60 -18.60
C THR A 299 3.98 9.40 -19.55
N GLY A 300 2.90 9.31 -20.34
CA GLY A 300 2.63 8.19 -21.24
C GLY A 300 1.76 7.09 -20.65
N ASP A 301 1.70 6.91 -19.33
CA ASP A 301 0.77 5.97 -18.68
C ASP A 301 -0.58 6.63 -18.44
N THR A 302 -1.43 6.59 -19.46
CA THR A 302 -2.81 7.13 -19.42
C THR A 302 -3.82 6.05 -19.78
N LEU A 303 -5.08 6.22 -19.39
CA LEU A 303 -6.13 5.27 -19.78
C LEU A 303 -6.26 5.15 -21.32
N ALA A 304 -6.09 6.26 -22.04
CA ALA A 304 -6.10 6.29 -23.50
C ALA A 304 -4.94 5.48 -24.10
N ALA A 305 -3.74 5.64 -23.54
CA ALA A 305 -2.53 4.91 -23.95
C ALA A 305 -2.29 3.62 -23.13
N SER A 306 -3.33 3.04 -22.53
CA SER A 306 -3.21 1.78 -21.80
C SER A 306 -2.78 0.65 -22.75
N CYS A 307 -2.05 -0.34 -22.24
CA CYS A 307 -1.54 -1.45 -23.07
C CYS A 307 -2.65 -2.15 -23.88
N LYS A 308 -3.87 -2.23 -23.34
CA LYS A 308 -5.03 -2.80 -24.04
C LYS A 308 -5.39 -2.03 -25.33
N ASN A 309 -5.16 -0.72 -25.34
CA ASN A 309 -5.52 0.16 -26.46
C ASN A 309 -4.37 0.33 -27.45
N ILE A 310 -3.12 0.22 -27.00
CA ILE A 310 -1.94 0.52 -27.83
C ILE A 310 -1.16 -0.71 -28.26
N ILE A 311 -1.61 -1.93 -27.95
CA ILE A 311 -1.00 -3.18 -28.47
C ILE A 311 -1.85 -3.73 -29.61
N GLY A 312 -1.20 -4.04 -30.73
CA GLY A 312 -1.87 -4.45 -31.96
C GLY A 312 -0.90 -4.48 -33.12
N HIS A 313 -1.34 -4.17 -34.34
CA HIS A 313 -0.48 -4.18 -35.52
C HIS A 313 -0.74 -2.99 -36.45
N TYR A 314 0.29 -2.61 -37.20
CA TYR A 314 0.17 -1.64 -38.28
C TYR A 314 -0.11 -2.31 -39.62
N TYR A 315 -1.09 -1.79 -40.34
CA TYR A 315 -1.44 -2.26 -41.67
C TYR A 315 -1.28 -1.16 -42.72
N TYR A 316 -0.80 -1.55 -43.89
CA TYR A 316 -0.69 -0.70 -45.06
C TYR A 316 -1.39 -1.35 -46.25
N THR A 317 -2.10 -0.54 -47.03
CA THR A 317 -2.69 -0.95 -48.30
C THR A 317 -2.14 -0.03 -49.39
N PRO A 318 -1.17 -0.50 -50.20
CA PRO A 318 -0.65 0.31 -51.29
C PRO A 318 -1.74 0.59 -52.33
N PRO A 319 -1.66 1.71 -53.07
CA PRO A 319 -2.57 1.98 -54.18
C PRO A 319 -2.62 0.82 -55.18
N GLY A 320 -3.79 0.22 -55.36
CA GLY A 320 -3.99 -0.93 -56.25
C GLY A 320 -3.45 -2.27 -55.74
N GLY A 321 -3.01 -2.36 -54.49
CA GLY A 321 -2.52 -3.60 -53.88
C GLY A 321 -3.37 -4.10 -52.70
N ALA A 322 -2.98 -5.25 -52.16
CA ALA A 322 -3.66 -5.88 -51.02
C ALA A 322 -3.15 -5.33 -49.68
N LYS A 323 -4.05 -5.31 -48.68
CA LYS A 323 -3.71 -4.99 -47.29
C LYS A 323 -2.65 -5.98 -46.76
N ARG A 324 -1.60 -5.47 -46.13
CA ARG A 324 -0.54 -6.24 -45.46
C ARG A 324 -0.06 -5.55 -44.19
N LEU A 325 0.80 -6.22 -43.44
CA LEU A 325 1.55 -5.58 -42.36
C LEU A 325 2.46 -4.49 -42.94
N ALA A 326 2.49 -3.35 -42.28
CA ALA A 326 3.33 -2.22 -42.65
C ALA A 326 4.80 -2.46 -42.24
N THR A 327 5.73 -1.84 -42.97
CA THR A 327 7.14 -1.74 -42.57
C THR A 327 7.35 -0.54 -41.65
N ASP A 328 8.45 -0.52 -40.88
CA ASP A 328 8.81 0.61 -40.01
C ASP A 328 8.83 1.95 -40.77
N GLY A 329 9.36 1.94 -42.00
CA GLY A 329 9.37 3.14 -42.84
C GLY A 329 7.96 3.63 -43.21
N GLU A 330 7.00 2.73 -43.42
CA GLU A 330 5.60 3.11 -43.70
C GLU A 330 4.88 3.66 -42.46
N ILE A 331 5.24 3.16 -41.28
CA ILE A 331 4.73 3.63 -40.00
C ILE A 331 5.29 5.03 -39.71
N ALA A 332 6.61 5.20 -39.80
CA ALA A 332 7.29 6.47 -39.55
C ALA A 332 6.88 7.57 -40.54
N ASN A 333 6.57 7.22 -41.79
CA ASN A 333 6.05 8.17 -42.79
C ASN A 333 4.53 8.40 -42.68
N ASN A 334 3.87 7.87 -41.65
CA ASN A 334 2.45 8.06 -41.38
C ASN A 334 1.54 7.65 -42.56
N VAL A 335 1.90 6.57 -43.28
CA VAL A 335 1.07 6.00 -44.36
C VAL A 335 0.40 4.68 -43.95
N ALA A 336 0.78 4.11 -42.81
CA ALA A 336 0.16 2.94 -42.21
C ALA A 336 -0.92 3.30 -41.18
N THR A 337 -1.85 2.37 -40.93
CA THR A 337 -2.90 2.52 -39.90
C THR A 337 -2.70 1.50 -38.80
N PHE A 338 -2.64 1.98 -37.55
CA PHE A 338 -2.62 1.11 -36.37
C PHE A 338 -4.00 0.51 -36.12
N VAL A 339 -4.03 -0.76 -35.73
CA VAL A 339 -5.24 -1.44 -35.24
C VAL A 339 -4.89 -2.12 -33.93
N SER A 340 -5.53 -1.71 -32.85
CA SER A 340 -5.44 -2.38 -31.54
C SER A 340 -6.06 -3.77 -31.62
N GLU A 341 -5.39 -4.80 -31.11
CA GLU A 341 -5.84 -6.19 -31.24
C GLU A 341 -5.87 -6.89 -29.88
N GLN A 342 -7.07 -7.29 -29.45
CA GLN A 342 -7.28 -7.94 -28.15
C GLN A 342 -6.49 -9.25 -28.02
N THR A 343 -6.31 -10.00 -29.11
CA THR A 343 -5.53 -11.25 -29.12
C THR A 343 -4.04 -11.02 -28.85
N GLU A 344 -3.49 -9.90 -29.31
CA GLU A 344 -2.11 -9.50 -29.05
C GLU A 344 -1.96 -9.07 -27.59
N PHE A 345 -2.88 -8.25 -27.09
CA PHE A 345 -2.90 -7.89 -25.67
C PHE A 345 -3.07 -9.12 -24.76
N ASP A 346 -3.93 -10.07 -25.12
CA ASP A 346 -4.10 -11.32 -24.37
C ASP A 346 -2.86 -12.21 -24.38
N THR A 347 -2.01 -12.10 -25.41
CA THR A 347 -0.71 -12.76 -25.46
C THR A 347 0.32 -12.04 -24.60
N TYR A 348 0.41 -10.72 -24.73
CA TYR A 348 1.31 -9.87 -23.93
C TYR A 348 1.06 -9.99 -22.42
N LYS A 349 -0.19 -9.90 -21.99
CA LYS A 349 -0.52 -9.87 -20.56
C LYS A 349 -0.13 -11.15 -19.81
N LYS A 350 0.07 -12.28 -20.50
CA LYS A 350 0.50 -13.55 -19.91
C LYS A 350 1.88 -13.44 -19.26
N ASP A 351 2.76 -12.56 -19.75
CA ASP A 351 4.10 -12.34 -19.19
C ASP A 351 4.10 -11.73 -17.78
N PHE A 352 2.93 -11.27 -17.34
CA PHE A 352 2.65 -10.65 -16.05
C PHE A 352 1.76 -11.51 -15.13
N ASN A 353 1.59 -12.80 -15.44
CA ASN A 353 0.86 -13.77 -14.62
C ASN A 353 -0.51 -13.26 -14.14
N PRO A 354 -1.46 -13.01 -15.06
CA PRO A 354 -2.72 -12.36 -14.72
C PRO A 354 -3.52 -13.20 -13.73
N THR A 355 -4.08 -12.56 -12.70
CA THR A 355 -4.98 -13.18 -11.73
C THR A 355 -6.27 -12.39 -11.60
N THR A 356 -7.41 -13.04 -11.49
CA THR A 356 -8.70 -12.37 -11.36
C THR A 356 -8.84 -11.62 -10.02
N ILE A 357 -9.42 -10.42 -10.05
CA ILE A 357 -9.87 -9.65 -8.89
C ILE A 357 -11.40 -9.76 -8.82
N PRO A 358 -11.98 -10.74 -8.09
CA PRO A 358 -13.39 -11.10 -8.24
C PRO A 358 -14.37 -9.97 -7.90
N TRP A 359 -13.97 -9.07 -6.99
CA TRP A 359 -14.83 -8.00 -6.49
C TRP A 359 -14.81 -6.73 -7.34
N LYS A 360 -13.78 -6.54 -8.17
CA LYS A 360 -13.59 -5.34 -8.98
C LYS A 360 -14.07 -5.66 -10.39
N LEU A 361 -15.20 -5.06 -10.79
CA LEU A 361 -15.84 -5.35 -12.06
C LEU A 361 -15.62 -4.20 -13.04
N ASP A 362 -15.33 -4.55 -14.30
CA ASP A 362 -15.25 -3.61 -15.40
C ASP A 362 -16.64 -3.08 -15.80
N SER A 363 -16.67 -2.16 -16.77
CA SER A 363 -17.93 -1.59 -17.29
C SER A 363 -18.86 -2.60 -17.96
N ALA A 364 -18.38 -3.80 -18.30
CA ALA A 364 -19.15 -4.92 -18.83
C ALA A 364 -19.59 -5.91 -17.74
N GLY A 365 -19.31 -5.62 -16.46
CA GLY A 365 -19.62 -6.47 -15.32
C GLY A 365 -18.71 -7.69 -15.18
N LYS A 366 -17.55 -7.71 -15.85
CA LYS A 366 -16.56 -8.79 -15.74
C LYS A 366 -15.51 -8.45 -14.70
N PRO A 367 -15.06 -9.43 -13.89
CA PRO A 367 -13.93 -9.22 -12.99
C PRO A 367 -12.68 -8.71 -13.71
N GLU A 368 -12.04 -7.69 -13.14
CA GLU A 368 -10.76 -7.18 -13.61
C GLU A 368 -9.62 -8.16 -13.33
N GLU A 369 -8.51 -7.98 -14.05
CA GLU A 369 -7.29 -8.78 -13.87
C GLU A 369 -6.22 -7.94 -13.16
N TYR A 370 -5.55 -8.58 -12.20
CA TYR A 370 -4.30 -8.10 -11.61
C TYR A 370 -3.12 -8.60 -12.43
N TYR A 371 -2.20 -7.71 -12.77
CA TYR A 371 -0.97 -8.03 -13.47
C TYR A 371 0.23 -7.82 -12.54
N THR A 372 1.06 -8.85 -12.38
CA THR A 372 2.24 -8.82 -11.51
C THR A 372 3.38 -8.06 -12.22
N PRO A 373 3.77 -6.86 -11.75
CA PRO A 373 4.93 -6.15 -12.29
C PRO A 373 6.24 -6.89 -12.04
N TRP A 374 7.25 -6.50 -12.82
CA TRP A 374 8.61 -6.99 -12.74
C TRP A 374 9.58 -5.86 -12.43
N ILE A 375 10.56 -6.14 -11.58
CA ILE A 375 11.69 -5.27 -11.28
C ILE A 375 13.02 -6.00 -11.56
N SER A 376 13.99 -5.26 -12.05
CA SER A 376 15.35 -5.71 -12.30
C SER A 376 16.31 -4.80 -11.56
N ILE A 377 17.15 -5.38 -10.70
CA ILE A 377 18.03 -4.65 -9.78
C ILE A 377 19.46 -5.11 -10.01
N LEU A 378 20.24 -4.29 -10.70
CA LEU A 378 21.64 -4.58 -10.93
C LEU A 378 22.46 -4.23 -9.68
N ARG A 379 23.09 -5.25 -9.09
CA ARG A 379 24.16 -5.05 -8.09
C ARG A 379 25.52 -5.06 -8.78
N ILE A 380 26.22 -3.92 -8.77
CA ILE A 380 27.54 -3.79 -9.38
C ILE A 380 28.56 -4.60 -8.57
N PRO A 381 29.40 -5.45 -9.21
CA PRO A 381 30.43 -6.23 -8.53
C PRO A 381 31.48 -5.32 -7.90
N ASN A 382 31.99 -5.68 -6.72
CA ASN A 382 33.02 -4.88 -6.04
C ASN A 382 34.36 -4.77 -6.79
N THR A 383 34.59 -5.60 -7.81
CA THR A 383 35.74 -5.54 -8.70
C THR A 383 35.53 -4.58 -9.88
N HIS A 384 34.32 -4.07 -10.09
CA HIS A 384 34.00 -3.19 -11.21
C HIS A 384 34.34 -1.73 -10.87
N PRO A 385 34.87 -0.92 -11.81
CA PRO A 385 35.26 0.47 -11.55
C PRO A 385 34.13 1.38 -11.06
N ASP A 386 32.89 1.09 -11.47
CA ASP A 386 31.70 1.85 -11.05
C ASP A 386 31.14 1.42 -9.67
N TYR A 387 31.79 0.47 -8.99
CA TYR A 387 31.38 0.07 -7.65
C TYR A 387 31.66 1.19 -6.65
N ASP A 388 30.62 1.65 -5.97
CA ASP A 388 30.73 2.59 -4.86
C ASP A 388 30.80 1.81 -3.53
N PRO A 389 31.95 1.75 -2.85
CA PRO A 389 32.06 1.08 -1.55
C PRO A 389 31.30 1.80 -0.44
N THR A 390 30.94 3.08 -0.62
CA THR A 390 30.15 3.86 0.34
C THR A 390 28.65 3.61 0.19
N ASN A 391 28.21 3.19 -1.00
CA ASN A 391 26.84 2.81 -1.29
C ASN A 391 26.77 1.51 -2.11
N PRO A 392 27.14 0.36 -1.50
CA PRO A 392 27.32 -0.89 -2.22
C PRO A 392 26.00 -1.61 -2.57
N ASP A 393 24.89 -1.18 -1.96
CA ASP A 393 23.58 -1.80 -2.07
C ASP A 393 22.68 -0.90 -2.93
N PRO A 394 22.14 -1.38 -4.06
CA PRO A 394 21.19 -0.62 -4.84
C PRO A 394 19.94 -0.25 -4.02
N ILE A 395 19.59 1.04 -4.02
CA ILE A 395 18.42 1.59 -3.33
C ILE A 395 17.41 2.08 -4.36
N ILE A 396 16.16 1.65 -4.20
CA ILE A 396 15.07 1.87 -5.14
C ILE A 396 13.85 2.39 -4.40
N ASP A 397 13.22 3.40 -4.96
CA ASP A 397 11.99 3.96 -4.43
C ASP A 397 10.81 3.55 -5.30
N LEU A 398 9.77 3.01 -4.68
CA LEU A 398 8.51 2.64 -5.33
C LEU A 398 7.33 3.27 -4.58
N THR A 399 6.19 3.31 -5.26
CA THR A 399 4.91 3.63 -4.65
C THR A 399 4.01 2.40 -4.71
N LEU A 400 3.41 2.05 -3.58
CA LEU A 400 2.36 1.04 -3.47
C LEU A 400 1.01 1.75 -3.52
N HIS A 401 0.26 1.53 -4.60
CA HIS A 401 -1.09 2.04 -4.79
C HIS A 401 -2.07 1.00 -4.24
N ILE A 402 -2.82 1.36 -3.21
CA ILE A 402 -3.72 0.44 -2.51
C ILE A 402 -5.15 0.94 -2.69
N GLU A 403 -6.00 0.12 -3.31
CA GLU A 403 -7.43 0.36 -3.40
C GLU A 403 -8.14 -0.58 -2.42
N VAL A 404 -8.85 0.01 -1.46
CA VAL A 404 -9.61 -0.71 -0.43
C VAL A 404 -11.09 -0.42 -0.65
N LYS A 405 -11.87 -1.48 -0.84
CA LYS A 405 -13.34 -1.44 -0.79
C LYS A 405 -13.83 -1.90 0.58
N ASP A 406 -13.39 -3.08 1.00
CA ASP A 406 -13.68 -3.63 2.33
C ASP A 406 -12.34 -3.84 3.06
N PRO A 407 -12.10 -3.19 4.21
CA PRO A 407 -10.83 -3.30 4.96
C PRO A 407 -10.48 -4.73 5.37
N ALA A 408 -9.18 -4.99 5.54
CA ALA A 408 -8.68 -6.24 6.11
C ALA A 408 -8.52 -6.15 7.63
N HIS A 409 -8.29 -7.27 8.30
CA HIS A 409 -7.83 -7.24 9.69
C HIS A 409 -6.50 -6.47 9.79
N ARG A 410 -5.60 -6.77 8.83
CA ARG A 410 -4.30 -6.11 8.66
C ARG A 410 -3.85 -6.25 7.21
N ILE A 411 -3.04 -5.32 6.74
CA ILE A 411 -2.34 -5.44 5.46
C ILE A 411 -0.85 -5.51 5.75
N LYS A 412 -0.16 -6.52 5.20
CA LYS A 412 1.28 -6.72 5.37
C LYS A 412 1.97 -6.92 4.04
N VAL A 413 3.22 -6.46 3.96
CA VAL A 413 4.10 -6.66 2.80
C VAL A 413 5.23 -7.58 3.21
N ASN A 414 5.22 -8.79 2.67
CA ASN A 414 6.20 -9.84 2.98
C ASN A 414 7.32 -9.85 1.95
N TYR A 415 8.56 -9.98 2.43
CA TYR A 415 9.74 -10.08 1.60
C TYR A 415 10.83 -10.92 2.27
N ASP A 416 11.73 -11.47 1.47
CA ASP A 416 12.87 -12.23 1.97
C ASP A 416 13.96 -11.26 2.49
N ASN A 417 14.15 -11.25 3.81
CA ASN A 417 15.07 -10.35 4.50
C ASN A 417 16.54 -10.72 4.30
N THR A 418 16.84 -11.84 3.62
CA THR A 418 18.19 -12.17 3.20
C THR A 418 18.63 -11.36 1.99
N TYR A 419 17.68 -10.87 1.18
CA TYR A 419 17.97 -10.14 -0.07
C TYR A 419 17.52 -8.68 -0.06
N PHE A 420 16.50 -8.35 0.73
CA PHE A 420 15.90 -7.03 0.74
C PHE A 420 15.80 -6.46 2.14
N GLU A 421 16.02 -5.16 2.24
CA GLU A 421 15.63 -4.32 3.37
C GLU A 421 14.61 -3.32 2.84
N ILE A 422 13.36 -3.39 3.31
CA ILE A 422 12.28 -2.48 2.87
C ILE A 422 11.96 -1.51 3.99
N THR A 423 12.14 -0.22 3.70
CA THR A 423 11.84 0.87 4.63
C THR A 423 10.59 1.61 4.21
N VAL A 424 9.69 1.80 5.16
CA VAL A 424 8.50 2.67 5.03
C VAL A 424 8.46 3.60 6.25
N PRO A 425 8.17 4.90 6.10
CA PRO A 425 8.08 5.81 7.24
C PRO A 425 7.01 5.37 8.25
N ASN A 426 7.36 5.36 9.55
CA ASN A 426 6.46 5.03 10.68
C ASN A 426 5.85 3.62 10.63
N ALA A 427 6.54 2.72 9.95
CA ALA A 427 6.16 1.33 9.78
C ALA A 427 6.61 0.43 10.93
N THR A 428 5.77 -0.53 11.31
CA THR A 428 6.18 -1.67 12.13
C THR A 428 6.66 -2.81 11.23
N ILE A 429 7.77 -3.47 11.59
CA ILE A 429 8.31 -4.64 10.90
C ILE A 429 8.22 -5.84 11.84
N GLU A 430 7.71 -6.96 11.34
CA GLU A 430 7.67 -8.25 12.01
C GLU A 430 8.59 -9.24 11.30
N THR A 431 9.52 -9.85 12.04
CA THR A 431 10.51 -10.79 11.48
C THR A 431 10.19 -12.24 11.86
N HIS A 432 10.12 -13.10 10.86
CA HIS A 432 9.90 -14.55 11.00
C HIS A 432 10.91 -15.33 10.16
N GLY A 433 12.04 -15.70 10.78
CA GLY A 433 13.12 -16.41 10.09
C GLY A 433 13.72 -15.54 8.98
N THR A 434 13.64 -16.00 7.73
CA THR A 434 14.13 -15.29 6.55
C THR A 434 13.09 -14.35 5.92
N THR A 435 11.93 -14.17 6.55
CA THR A 435 10.85 -13.32 6.04
C THR A 435 10.62 -12.17 6.98
N ASP A 436 10.71 -10.94 6.46
CA ASP A 436 10.20 -9.75 7.14
C ASP A 436 8.84 -9.36 6.56
N SER A 437 7.99 -8.83 7.43
CA SER A 437 6.65 -8.35 7.10
C SER A 437 6.51 -6.91 7.58
N PHE A 438 6.45 -5.97 6.64
CA PHE A 438 6.10 -4.59 6.96
C PHE A 438 4.57 -4.49 7.10
N ILE A 439 4.08 -3.90 8.21
CA ILE A 439 2.66 -3.69 8.45
C ILE A 439 2.22 -2.32 7.91
N VAL A 440 1.32 -2.31 6.93
CA VAL A 440 0.76 -1.08 6.36
C VAL A 440 -0.03 -0.32 7.44
N PRO A 441 0.18 1.01 7.60
CA PRO A 441 -0.53 1.81 8.59
C PRO A 441 -2.05 1.69 8.50
N ASN A 442 -2.72 1.66 9.67
CA ASN A 442 -4.19 1.58 9.73
C ASN A 442 -4.90 2.76 9.06
N THR A 443 -4.23 3.91 8.90
CA THR A 443 -4.74 5.07 8.15
C THR A 443 -4.95 4.78 6.65
N ILE A 444 -4.32 3.72 6.12
CA ILE A 444 -4.44 3.26 4.74
C ILE A 444 -5.40 2.06 4.62
N ASN A 445 -5.60 1.30 5.70
CA ASN A 445 -6.55 0.18 5.74
C ASN A 445 -7.99 0.67 6.00
N VAL A 446 -8.44 1.61 5.18
CA VAL A 446 -9.78 2.20 5.18
C VAL A 446 -10.27 2.35 3.75
N ALA A 447 -11.58 2.33 3.53
CA ALA A 447 -12.16 2.43 2.19
C ALA A 447 -11.62 3.65 1.41
N GLY A 448 -11.22 3.43 0.15
CA GLY A 448 -10.65 4.46 -0.72
C GLY A 448 -9.38 4.02 -1.46
N THR A 449 -8.79 4.96 -2.19
CA THR A 449 -7.51 4.79 -2.89
C THR A 449 -6.41 5.52 -2.14
N HIS A 450 -5.33 4.81 -1.84
CA HIS A 450 -4.22 5.29 -1.06
C HIS A 450 -2.90 5.05 -1.78
N GLN A 451 -1.88 5.83 -1.43
CA GLN A 451 -0.51 5.63 -1.90
C GLN A 451 0.42 5.55 -0.71
N LEU A 452 1.40 4.65 -0.81
CA LEU A 452 2.44 4.48 0.19
C LEU A 452 3.79 4.38 -0.50
N ASN A 453 4.67 5.33 -0.21
CA ASN A 453 6.04 5.28 -0.70
C ASN A 453 6.86 4.32 0.17
N LEU A 454 7.68 3.52 -0.50
CA LEU A 454 8.57 2.55 0.14
C LEU A 454 9.93 2.53 -0.58
N THR A 455 10.97 2.31 0.19
CA THR A 455 12.34 2.19 -0.30
C THR A 455 12.79 0.75 -0.15
N ILE A 456 13.21 0.12 -1.25
CA ILE A 456 13.77 -1.23 -1.29
C ILE A 456 15.28 -1.10 -1.47
N LYS A 457 16.03 -1.65 -0.52
CA LYS A 457 17.48 -1.80 -0.63
C LYS A 457 17.81 -3.27 -0.90
N ASN A 458 18.49 -3.54 -2.01
CA ASN A 458 18.91 -4.90 -2.35
C ASN A 458 20.27 -5.22 -1.71
N ILE A 459 20.23 -5.84 -0.53
CA ILE A 459 21.40 -6.10 0.32
C ILE A 459 22.23 -7.32 -0.10
N HIS A 460 21.64 -8.29 -0.80
CA HIS A 460 22.35 -9.45 -1.35
C HIS A 460 21.79 -9.91 -2.70
N THR A 461 22.62 -10.62 -3.47
CA THR A 461 22.21 -11.18 -4.76
C THR A 461 21.47 -12.51 -4.60
N TYR A 462 20.54 -12.80 -5.50
CA TYR A 462 19.71 -14.01 -5.47
C TYR A 462 19.72 -14.77 -6.80
N ALA A 463 19.79 -16.10 -6.71
CA ALA A 463 20.03 -17.00 -7.85
C ALA A 463 18.74 -17.44 -8.58
N LYS A 464 17.58 -17.08 -8.05
CA LYS A 464 16.23 -17.34 -8.56
C LYS A 464 15.41 -16.08 -8.35
N ASP A 465 14.41 -15.87 -9.20
CA ASP A 465 13.50 -14.75 -9.07
C ASP A 465 12.88 -14.73 -7.67
N GLN A 466 12.79 -13.53 -7.09
CA GLN A 466 12.21 -13.30 -5.78
C GLN A 466 10.86 -12.63 -5.91
N LYS A 467 10.08 -12.63 -4.83
CA LYS A 467 8.78 -11.97 -4.76
C LYS A 467 8.71 -11.09 -3.53
N ILE A 468 8.08 -9.94 -3.71
CA ILE A 468 7.59 -9.09 -2.62
C ILE A 468 6.07 -9.13 -2.73
N GLU A 469 5.39 -9.63 -1.70
CA GLU A 469 3.96 -9.92 -1.77
C GLU A 469 3.19 -9.11 -0.72
N VAL A 470 2.07 -8.53 -1.13
CA VAL A 470 1.13 -7.85 -0.22
C VAL A 470 0.03 -8.84 0.12
N PHE A 471 -0.21 -9.01 1.42
CA PHE A 471 -1.26 -9.86 1.96
C PHE A 471 -2.28 -9.03 2.73
N ALA A 472 -3.55 -9.33 2.50
CA ALA A 472 -4.65 -8.95 3.38
C ALA A 472 -4.94 -10.11 4.34
N GLU A 473 -4.89 -9.85 5.64
CA GLU A 473 -5.27 -10.80 6.67
C GLU A 473 -6.81 -10.87 6.76
N GLU A 474 -7.36 -12.02 6.41
CA GLU A 474 -8.79 -12.33 6.47
C GLU A 474 -9.08 -13.15 7.72
N LYS A 475 -9.92 -12.62 8.62
CA LYS A 475 -10.45 -13.35 9.77
C LYS A 475 -11.51 -14.34 9.29
N GLN A 476 -11.24 -15.63 9.49
CA GLN A 476 -12.12 -16.74 9.14
C GLN A 476 -13.18 -16.97 10.22
N ALA A 477 -14.15 -17.82 9.85
CA ALA A 477 -15.31 -18.13 10.66
C ALA A 477 -14.93 -18.73 12.03
N ASP A 478 -13.91 -19.58 12.04
CA ASP A 478 -13.38 -20.23 13.24
C ASP A 478 -12.43 -19.33 14.06
N GLY A 479 -12.31 -18.05 13.72
CA GLY A 479 -11.42 -17.09 14.37
C GLY A 479 -9.96 -17.18 13.88
N THR A 480 -9.63 -18.09 12.98
CA THR A 480 -8.28 -18.16 12.38
C THR A 480 -8.04 -16.99 11.43
N ILE A 481 -6.79 -16.61 11.23
CA ILE A 481 -6.39 -15.58 10.26
C ILE A 481 -5.74 -16.26 9.08
N VAL A 482 -6.21 -15.94 7.87
CA VAL A 482 -5.67 -16.45 6.62
C VAL A 482 -5.18 -15.29 5.77
N ASP A 483 -3.98 -15.46 5.20
CA ASP A 483 -3.39 -14.48 4.28
C ASP A 483 -3.95 -14.64 2.87
N LYS A 484 -4.49 -13.55 2.32
CA LYS A 484 -4.91 -13.44 0.92
C LYS A 484 -3.94 -12.54 0.17
N SER A 485 -3.27 -13.06 -0.85
CA SER A 485 -2.41 -12.26 -1.72
C SER A 485 -3.26 -11.23 -2.48
N VAL A 486 -2.97 -9.95 -2.29
CA VAL A 486 -3.67 -8.81 -2.90
C VAL A 486 -2.75 -7.90 -3.73
N GLY A 487 -1.45 -8.17 -3.71
CA GLY A 487 -0.47 -7.49 -4.54
C GLY A 487 0.83 -8.29 -4.62
N LYS A 488 1.59 -8.12 -5.70
CA LYS A 488 2.83 -8.85 -5.95
C LYS A 488 3.79 -8.02 -6.79
N LEU A 489 5.06 -8.09 -6.48
CA LEU A 489 6.16 -7.61 -7.31
C LEU A 489 7.15 -8.76 -7.51
N SER A 490 7.51 -9.04 -8.76
CA SER A 490 8.52 -10.05 -9.09
C SER A 490 9.88 -9.38 -9.31
N ALA A 491 10.91 -9.82 -8.60
CA ALA A 491 12.28 -9.33 -8.76
C ALA A 491 13.13 -10.34 -9.52
N TYR A 492 13.70 -9.91 -10.65
CA TYR A 492 14.48 -10.75 -11.56
C TYR A 492 15.78 -11.22 -10.91
N ALA A 493 16.11 -12.51 -11.02
CA ALA A 493 17.33 -13.08 -10.45
C ALA A 493 18.59 -12.29 -10.86
N ASN A 494 19.39 -11.86 -9.87
CA ASN A 494 20.53 -10.98 -10.10
C ASN A 494 21.88 -11.52 -9.57
N ALA A 495 21.94 -12.82 -9.23
CA ALA A 495 23.21 -13.49 -8.96
C ALA A 495 24.18 -13.37 -10.14
N LYS A 496 25.48 -13.55 -9.90
CA LYS A 496 26.53 -13.41 -10.92
C LYS A 496 26.24 -14.17 -12.22
N LYS A 497 25.70 -15.40 -12.14
CA LYS A 497 25.34 -16.22 -13.30
C LYS A 497 24.21 -15.63 -14.17
N ASN A 498 23.40 -14.74 -13.60
CA ASN A 498 22.26 -14.10 -14.23
C ASN A 498 22.62 -12.71 -14.78
N ARG A 499 23.65 -12.06 -14.23
CA ARG A 499 24.17 -10.80 -14.74
C ARG A 499 24.98 -11.01 -16.00
N LYS A 500 24.94 -9.99 -16.85
CA LYS A 500 25.61 -9.96 -18.14
C LYS A 500 26.64 -8.85 -18.17
N LYS A 501 27.55 -8.92 -19.12
CA LYS A 501 28.48 -7.85 -19.44
C LYS A 501 28.63 -7.70 -20.94
N THR A 502 28.94 -6.48 -21.36
CA THR A 502 29.25 -6.18 -22.76
C THR A 502 30.38 -5.16 -22.82
N LYS A 503 31.22 -5.26 -23.83
CA LYS A 503 32.32 -4.32 -24.06
C LYS A 503 31.89 -3.33 -25.13
N ILE A 504 32.02 -2.05 -24.83
CA ILE A 504 31.59 -0.96 -25.72
C ILE A 504 32.79 -0.06 -26.00
N LEU A 505 33.12 0.08 -27.27
CA LEU A 505 34.14 1.01 -27.75
C LEU A 505 33.46 2.26 -28.28
N LEU A 506 33.80 3.40 -27.70
CA LEU A 506 33.41 4.72 -28.19
C LEU A 506 34.53 5.22 -29.10
N VAL A 507 34.32 5.20 -30.42
CA VAL A 507 35.29 5.67 -31.42
C VAL A 507 34.94 7.11 -31.80
N ASN A 508 35.76 8.05 -31.35
CA ASN A 508 35.60 9.46 -31.67
C ASN A 508 36.37 9.79 -32.95
N ALA A 509 35.67 9.97 -34.06
CA ALA A 509 36.27 10.28 -35.34
C ALA A 509 36.54 11.78 -35.48
N GLN A 510 37.73 12.11 -36.01
CA GLN A 510 38.08 13.45 -36.45
C GLN A 510 38.06 13.50 -37.98
N THR A 511 37.28 14.41 -38.55
CA THR A 511 37.09 14.56 -40.00
C THR A 511 37.48 15.95 -40.49
N ASN A 512 37.87 16.05 -41.76
CA ASN A 512 38.00 17.31 -42.49
C ASN A 512 37.52 17.06 -43.93
N ILE A 513 36.23 17.25 -44.16
CA ILE A 513 35.57 16.86 -45.40
C ILE A 513 35.51 18.00 -46.44
N THR A 514 35.87 19.22 -46.06
CA THR A 514 35.97 20.39 -46.96
C THR A 514 37.38 20.61 -47.51
N GLY A 515 38.40 20.00 -46.89
CA GLY A 515 39.80 20.08 -47.31
C GLY A 515 40.51 21.38 -46.90
N ILE A 516 39.89 22.23 -46.07
CA ILE A 516 40.48 23.50 -45.60
C ILE A 516 41.02 23.30 -44.17
N ILE A 517 42.36 23.31 -44.01
CA ILE A 517 43.05 23.25 -42.70
C ILE A 517 43.54 24.66 -42.34
N PRO A 518 43.35 25.19 -41.11
CA PRO A 518 42.90 24.53 -39.86
C PRO A 518 41.49 24.95 -39.41
N ALA A 519 40.59 25.31 -40.34
CA ALA A 519 39.30 25.93 -40.02
C ALA A 519 38.11 24.96 -39.92
N ASP A 520 38.18 23.75 -40.51
CA ASP A 520 37.02 22.87 -40.69
C ASP A 520 37.17 21.46 -40.09
N ASP A 521 38.11 21.26 -39.16
CA ASP A 521 38.22 19.98 -38.43
C ASP A 521 36.99 19.79 -37.54
N LYS A 522 36.26 18.69 -37.72
CA LYS A 522 35.13 18.33 -36.84
C LYS A 522 35.43 17.06 -36.06
N MET A 523 34.98 17.05 -34.82
CA MET A 523 35.07 15.92 -33.90
C MET A 523 33.69 15.35 -33.66
N GLY A 524 33.59 14.02 -33.59
CA GLY A 524 32.36 13.35 -33.20
C GLY A 524 31.92 13.65 -31.77
N LEU A 525 32.83 13.66 -30.81
CA LEU A 525 32.53 14.05 -29.43
C LEU A 525 33.52 15.09 -28.96
N ASP A 526 33.03 16.16 -28.33
CA ASP A 526 33.87 17.00 -27.50
C ASP A 526 34.18 16.30 -26.16
N ILE A 527 35.34 16.61 -25.57
CA ILE A 527 35.83 16.00 -24.32
C ILE A 527 34.75 15.95 -23.19
N PRO A 528 33.91 16.98 -22.97
CA PRO A 528 32.86 16.95 -21.94
C PRO A 528 31.73 15.92 -22.19
N ASN A 529 31.49 15.52 -23.44
CA ASN A 529 30.32 14.71 -23.82
C ASN A 529 30.53 13.19 -23.65
N GLN A 530 31.73 12.75 -23.28
CA GLN A 530 32.04 11.31 -23.15
C GLN A 530 31.36 10.66 -21.93
N GLN A 531 31.29 11.37 -20.79
CA GLN A 531 30.71 10.83 -19.57
C GLN A 531 29.18 10.76 -19.63
N PRO A 532 28.46 11.81 -20.09
CA PRO A 532 27.00 11.73 -20.27
C PRO A 532 26.55 10.57 -21.17
N ILE A 533 27.27 10.29 -22.26
CA ILE A 533 26.98 9.15 -23.14
C ILE A 533 27.14 7.83 -22.38
N LYS A 534 28.22 7.65 -21.62
CA LYS A 534 28.41 6.43 -20.81
C LYS A 534 27.29 6.27 -19.78
N ASP A 535 26.92 7.35 -19.09
CA ASP A 535 25.89 7.32 -18.07
C ASP A 535 24.51 6.99 -18.66
N MET A 536 24.19 7.54 -19.84
CA MET A 536 23.00 7.19 -20.60
C MET A 536 22.98 5.71 -21.01
N LEU A 537 24.06 5.19 -21.59
CA LEU A 537 24.16 3.78 -21.98
C LEU A 537 24.04 2.85 -20.76
N LYS A 538 24.72 3.19 -19.66
CA LYS A 538 24.63 2.47 -18.37
C LYS A 538 23.20 2.45 -17.85
N ARG A 539 22.51 3.60 -17.87
CA ARG A 539 21.14 3.73 -17.34
C ARG A 539 20.22 2.66 -17.89
N PHE A 540 20.19 2.48 -19.20
CA PHE A 540 19.32 1.49 -19.85
C PHE A 540 19.87 0.06 -19.74
N LEU A 541 21.17 -0.17 -19.99
CA LEU A 541 21.74 -1.52 -19.92
C LEU A 541 21.62 -2.14 -18.52
N ASN A 542 21.72 -1.33 -17.47
CA ASN A 542 21.56 -1.77 -16.09
C ASN A 542 20.13 -2.26 -15.80
N GLN A 543 19.11 -1.71 -16.48
CA GLN A 543 17.72 -2.22 -16.39
C GLN A 543 17.64 -3.67 -16.85
N ALA A 544 18.46 -4.06 -17.82
CA ALA A 544 18.56 -5.43 -18.32
C ALA A 544 19.64 -6.25 -17.58
N LEU A 545 20.14 -5.86 -16.41
CA LEU A 545 21.24 -6.57 -15.73
C LEU A 545 22.53 -6.72 -16.56
N ILE A 546 22.78 -5.82 -17.52
CA ILE A 546 23.98 -5.81 -18.35
C ILE A 546 24.94 -4.74 -17.82
N ILE A 547 26.16 -5.15 -17.49
CA ILE A 547 27.26 -4.27 -17.05
C ILE A 547 28.09 -3.87 -18.28
N PRO A 548 28.07 -2.61 -18.71
CA PRO A 548 28.91 -2.15 -19.81
C PRO A 548 30.33 -1.81 -19.36
N GLU A 549 31.32 -2.32 -20.11
CA GLU A 549 32.74 -1.98 -19.98
C GLU A 549 33.13 -1.04 -21.13
N PHE A 550 33.52 0.20 -20.83
CA PHE A 550 33.80 1.20 -21.85
C PHE A 550 35.30 1.40 -22.11
N GLU A 551 35.68 1.41 -23.39
CA GLU A 551 36.92 1.99 -23.86
C GLU A 551 36.64 3.14 -24.84
N ILE A 552 37.61 4.05 -24.98
CA ILE A 552 37.51 5.19 -25.88
C ILE A 552 38.73 5.19 -26.76
N GLU A 553 38.51 5.38 -28.07
CA GLU A 553 39.57 5.52 -29.05
C GLU A 553 39.34 6.73 -29.94
N LYS A 554 40.45 7.29 -30.43
CA LYS A 554 40.41 8.34 -31.45
C LYS A 554 40.69 7.73 -32.81
N MET A 555 40.01 8.23 -33.82
CA MET A 555 40.24 7.86 -35.22
C MET A 555 40.42 9.11 -36.06
N ASP A 556 41.58 9.28 -36.68
CA ASP A 556 41.88 10.45 -37.52
C ASP A 556 41.59 10.13 -38.99
N LEU A 557 40.53 10.73 -39.54
CA LEU A 557 40.11 10.59 -40.93
C LEU A 557 40.41 11.85 -41.76
N ARG A 558 41.04 12.89 -41.19
CA ARG A 558 41.24 14.18 -41.86
C ARG A 558 42.04 14.05 -43.15
N THR A 559 43.07 13.19 -43.16
CA THR A 559 43.93 12.96 -44.33
C THR A 559 43.46 11.81 -45.21
N ASN A 560 42.36 11.13 -44.87
CA ASN A 560 41.83 10.02 -45.66
C ASN A 560 40.96 10.57 -46.79
N THR A 561 41.62 11.11 -47.82
CA THR A 561 40.96 11.76 -48.96
C THR A 561 40.07 10.78 -49.75
N THR A 562 40.43 9.50 -49.83
CA THR A 562 39.60 8.46 -50.45
C THR A 562 38.28 8.29 -49.70
N PHE A 563 38.32 8.19 -48.37
CA PHE A 563 37.13 8.08 -47.54
C PHE A 563 36.29 9.36 -47.60
N ASN A 564 36.90 10.53 -47.38
CA ASN A 564 36.19 11.81 -47.37
C ASN A 564 35.54 12.13 -48.72
N ASN A 565 36.22 11.91 -49.85
CA ASN A 565 35.65 12.14 -51.18
C ASN A 565 34.54 11.16 -51.52
N LYS A 566 34.61 9.91 -51.05
CA LYS A 566 33.63 8.88 -51.39
C LYS A 566 32.38 8.96 -50.52
N TYR A 567 32.55 9.21 -49.23
CA TYR A 567 31.48 9.12 -48.23
C TYR A 567 31.01 10.46 -47.71
N ALA A 568 31.74 11.54 -47.98
CA ALA A 568 31.35 12.92 -47.68
C ALA A 568 31.59 13.91 -48.85
N PRO A 569 31.24 13.58 -50.11
CA PRO A 569 31.61 14.36 -51.31
C PRO A 569 31.10 15.81 -51.32
N ASN A 570 30.03 16.11 -50.58
CA ASN A 570 29.36 17.41 -50.55
C ASN A 570 29.36 18.04 -49.14
N GLY A 571 30.30 17.66 -48.26
CA GLY A 571 30.32 18.17 -46.90
C GLY A 571 29.27 17.54 -45.96
N THR A 572 28.72 16.39 -46.32
CA THR A 572 27.74 15.60 -45.54
C THR A 572 27.90 14.11 -45.80
N PHE A 573 27.69 13.27 -44.79
CA PHE A 573 27.80 11.81 -44.90
C PHE A 573 26.57 11.17 -45.57
N SER A 574 26.78 10.05 -46.28
CA SER A 574 25.70 9.16 -46.75
C SER A 574 25.55 7.95 -45.82
N PRO A 575 24.32 7.59 -45.39
CA PRO A 575 24.11 6.61 -44.32
C PRO A 575 24.33 5.15 -44.74
N THR A 576 24.32 4.84 -46.04
CA THR A 576 24.09 3.46 -46.52
C THR A 576 25.35 2.58 -46.58
N VAL A 577 26.57 3.12 -46.43
CA VAL A 577 27.79 2.40 -46.84
C VAL A 577 29.04 2.77 -46.03
N VAL A 578 28.93 3.07 -44.73
CA VAL A 578 30.09 3.58 -43.96
C VAL A 578 30.55 2.66 -42.83
N HIS A 579 29.73 1.70 -42.38
CA HIS A 579 30.09 0.84 -41.24
C HIS A 579 31.36 0.00 -41.50
N ALA A 580 31.38 -0.77 -42.60
CA ALA A 580 32.51 -1.62 -42.95
C ALA A 580 33.77 -0.80 -43.23
N GLU A 581 33.62 0.41 -43.77
CA GLU A 581 34.71 1.31 -44.12
C GLU A 581 35.25 2.09 -42.92
N LEU A 582 34.43 2.43 -41.94
CA LEU A 582 34.89 2.92 -40.64
C LEU A 582 35.65 1.83 -39.91
N ASP A 583 35.15 0.59 -39.93
CA ASP A 583 35.88 -0.57 -39.42
C ASP A 583 37.21 -0.75 -40.17
N GLN A 584 37.23 -0.65 -41.50
CA GLN A 584 38.46 -0.74 -42.28
C GLN A 584 39.44 0.40 -41.94
N ALA A 585 38.96 1.63 -41.80
CA ALA A 585 39.80 2.76 -41.42
C ALA A 585 40.31 2.67 -39.97
N PHE A 586 39.54 2.03 -39.08
CA PHE A 586 39.90 1.89 -37.67
C PHE A 586 40.89 0.74 -37.42
N PHE A 587 40.69 -0.41 -38.08
CA PHE A 587 41.47 -1.62 -37.82
C PHE A 587 42.74 -1.76 -38.67
N PHE A 588 42.94 -0.95 -39.71
CA PHE A 588 44.07 -1.08 -40.63
C PHE A 588 44.89 0.22 -40.69
N ASP A 589 46.22 0.11 -40.56
CA ASP A 589 47.15 1.26 -40.51
C ASP A 589 47.27 2.00 -41.85
N ASP A 590 47.01 1.32 -42.96
CA ASP A 590 46.94 1.90 -44.29
C ASP A 590 45.55 1.66 -44.89
N PRO A 591 44.68 2.68 -44.99
CA PRO A 591 43.36 2.53 -45.62
C PRO A 591 43.45 2.15 -47.11
N ASN A 592 44.62 2.32 -47.75
CA ASN A 592 44.87 1.90 -49.14
C ASN A 592 45.50 0.51 -49.26
N ASN A 593 45.87 -0.15 -48.15
CA ASN A 593 46.38 -1.52 -48.13
C ASN A 593 45.77 -2.34 -46.95
N PRO A 594 44.52 -2.83 -47.10
CA PRO A 594 43.76 -3.51 -46.05
C PRO A 594 44.23 -4.95 -45.77
N THR A 595 45.48 -5.29 -46.03
CA THR A 595 45.99 -6.66 -45.83
C THR A 595 46.67 -6.86 -44.48
N ILE A 596 46.98 -5.78 -43.75
CA ILE A 596 47.65 -5.83 -42.44
C ILE A 596 46.83 -5.05 -41.42
N GLU A 597 46.20 -5.77 -40.50
CA GLU A 597 45.51 -5.16 -39.35
C GLU A 597 46.53 -4.50 -38.41
N ASN A 598 46.14 -3.36 -37.83
CA ASN A 598 46.85 -2.73 -36.72
C ASN A 598 46.75 -3.64 -35.49
N PRO A 599 47.86 -4.24 -35.01
CA PRO A 599 47.83 -5.18 -33.89
C PRO A 599 47.26 -4.55 -32.61
N ALA A 600 47.45 -3.25 -32.40
CA ALA A 600 46.94 -2.54 -31.22
C ALA A 600 45.41 -2.39 -31.23
N LYS A 601 44.77 -2.48 -32.40
CA LYS A 601 43.32 -2.33 -32.57
C LYS A 601 42.56 -3.65 -32.62
N THR A 602 43.21 -4.75 -33.00
CA THR A 602 42.58 -6.09 -33.12
C THR A 602 41.82 -6.55 -31.86
N LYS A 603 42.26 -6.14 -30.66
CA LYS A 603 41.57 -6.42 -29.38
C LYS A 603 40.12 -5.89 -29.34
N TYR A 604 39.77 -4.91 -30.17
CA TYR A 604 38.44 -4.31 -30.25
C TYR A 604 37.44 -5.07 -31.14
N ARG A 605 37.82 -6.19 -31.75
CA ARG A 605 36.90 -7.02 -32.54
C ARG A 605 35.75 -7.58 -31.71
N ASP A 606 35.99 -7.85 -30.43
CA ASP A 606 34.97 -8.35 -29.48
C ASP A 606 34.12 -7.23 -28.83
N TYR A 607 34.29 -5.97 -29.26
CA TYR A 607 33.55 -4.83 -28.71
C TYR A 607 32.36 -4.50 -29.61
N MET A 608 31.24 -4.10 -29.00
CA MET A 608 30.26 -3.24 -29.68
C MET A 608 30.94 -1.90 -29.97
N ARG A 609 30.79 -1.34 -31.16
CA ARG A 609 31.48 -0.09 -31.54
C ARG A 609 30.48 1.00 -31.90
N ILE A 610 30.65 2.16 -31.30
CA ILE A 610 29.88 3.37 -31.63
C ILE A 610 30.85 4.36 -32.28
N TYR A 611 30.62 4.67 -33.56
CA TYR A 611 31.38 5.68 -34.28
C TYR A 611 30.69 7.03 -34.17
N PHE A 612 31.34 7.99 -33.53
CA PHE A 612 30.85 9.37 -33.43
C PHE A 612 31.48 10.21 -34.55
N ILE A 613 30.63 10.86 -35.34
CA ILE A 613 31.01 11.66 -36.51
C ILE A 613 30.52 13.10 -36.30
N GLY A 614 31.43 14.08 -36.40
CA GLY A 614 31.12 15.49 -36.17
C GLY A 614 30.39 16.18 -37.34
N GLU A 615 30.07 15.42 -38.38
CA GLU A 615 29.47 15.89 -39.62
C GLU A 615 28.01 15.44 -39.70
N SER A 616 27.18 16.21 -40.41
CA SER A 616 25.77 15.86 -40.61
C SER A 616 25.59 14.81 -41.68
N CYS A 617 24.46 14.10 -41.60
CA CYS A 617 24.05 13.12 -42.59
C CYS A 617 23.09 13.75 -43.61
N ASN A 618 23.31 13.52 -44.90
CA ASN A 618 22.54 14.14 -45.97
C ASN A 618 21.09 13.66 -46.08
N SER A 619 20.75 12.55 -45.43
CA SER A 619 19.40 11.99 -45.37
C SER A 619 18.64 12.39 -44.10
N GLY A 620 19.22 13.23 -43.25
CA GLY A 620 18.60 13.69 -42.01
C GLY A 620 18.63 12.68 -40.86
N HIS A 621 19.38 11.58 -40.97
CA HIS A 621 19.56 10.63 -39.85
C HIS A 621 20.49 11.21 -38.79
N TYR A 622 20.08 11.07 -37.52
CA TYR A 622 20.90 11.47 -36.38
C TYR A 622 21.88 10.35 -36.00
N GLY A 623 21.53 9.11 -36.32
CA GLY A 623 22.37 7.93 -36.20
C GLY A 623 21.84 6.80 -37.06
N VAL A 624 22.61 5.71 -37.13
CA VAL A 624 22.21 4.48 -37.83
C VAL A 624 22.98 3.28 -37.26
N ALA A 625 22.26 2.23 -36.90
CA ALA A 625 22.82 0.91 -36.65
C ALA A 625 23.09 0.18 -37.96
N GLU A 626 24.15 -0.64 -38.01
CA GLU A 626 24.46 -1.47 -39.18
C GLU A 626 23.33 -2.47 -39.49
N GLY A 627 22.60 -2.89 -38.46
CA GLY A 627 21.43 -3.73 -38.56
C GLY A 627 20.89 -4.15 -37.20
N ILE A 628 19.91 -5.04 -37.23
CA ILE A 628 19.38 -5.70 -36.04
C ILE A 628 20.25 -6.91 -35.73
N VAL A 629 20.90 -6.90 -34.56
CA VAL A 629 22.02 -7.80 -34.24
C VAL A 629 23.22 -7.53 -35.15
N ALA A 630 24.00 -6.54 -34.78
CA ALA A 630 25.21 -6.11 -35.47
C ALA A 630 26.29 -5.67 -34.46
N ASP A 631 27.48 -5.39 -34.96
CA ASP A 631 28.64 -5.03 -34.14
C ASP A 631 28.78 -3.51 -33.97
N THR A 632 28.15 -2.74 -34.85
CA THR A 632 28.46 -1.31 -35.00
C THR A 632 27.22 -0.42 -35.16
N CYS A 633 27.31 0.79 -34.62
CA CYS A 633 26.41 1.90 -34.93
C CYS A 633 27.19 3.20 -35.15
N ILE A 634 26.57 4.14 -35.85
CA ILE A 634 27.11 5.46 -36.16
C ILE A 634 26.19 6.53 -35.56
N VAL A 635 26.77 7.58 -35.00
CA VAL A 635 26.06 8.76 -34.50
C VAL A 635 26.65 9.99 -35.17
N TYR A 636 25.80 10.78 -35.82
CA TYR A 636 26.15 12.02 -36.52
C TYR A 636 25.94 13.24 -35.62
N CYS A 637 26.37 14.42 -36.07
CA CYS A 637 26.41 15.63 -35.26
C CYS A 637 25.09 15.96 -34.55
N ASP A 638 23.96 15.72 -35.21
CA ASP A 638 22.63 16.06 -34.71
C ASP A 638 22.17 15.12 -33.56
N GLY A 639 22.72 13.90 -33.49
CA GLY A 639 22.41 12.89 -32.46
C GLY A 639 23.43 12.81 -31.31
N LEU A 640 24.41 13.73 -31.25
CA LEU A 640 25.49 13.66 -30.26
C LEU A 640 25.06 14.02 -28.83
N THR A 641 23.93 14.72 -28.69
CA THR A 641 23.47 15.29 -27.42
C THR A 641 22.16 14.71 -26.91
N ASP A 642 21.59 13.74 -27.62
CA ASP A 642 20.30 13.11 -27.28
C ASP A 642 20.46 11.59 -27.07
N THR A 643 19.34 10.88 -27.12
CA THR A 643 19.24 9.42 -26.92
C THR A 643 19.69 8.58 -28.12
N THR A 644 20.06 9.20 -29.25
CA THR A 644 20.41 8.50 -30.50
C THR A 644 21.48 7.44 -30.29
N ALA A 645 22.56 7.76 -29.57
CA ALA A 645 23.64 6.78 -29.35
C ALA A 645 23.16 5.51 -28.64
N ALA A 646 22.20 5.65 -27.72
CA ALA A 646 21.57 4.53 -27.04
C ALA A 646 20.62 3.78 -27.98
N HIS A 647 19.75 4.51 -28.68
CA HIS A 647 18.78 3.95 -29.63
C HIS A 647 19.45 3.07 -30.70
N GLU A 648 20.48 3.61 -31.36
CA GLU A 648 21.21 2.89 -32.41
C GLU A 648 22.05 1.73 -31.87
N LEU A 649 22.67 1.89 -30.69
CA LEU A 649 23.36 0.77 -30.05
C LEU A 649 22.37 -0.37 -29.80
N TYR A 650 21.14 -0.07 -29.36
CA TYR A 650 20.17 -1.11 -29.01
C TYR A 650 19.54 -1.79 -30.22
N HIS A 651 19.44 -1.12 -31.37
CA HIS A 651 19.23 -1.80 -32.66
C HIS A 651 20.36 -2.80 -32.95
N ALA A 652 21.62 -2.37 -32.86
CA ALA A 652 22.76 -3.26 -33.05
C ALA A 652 22.76 -4.41 -32.01
N MET A 653 22.23 -4.19 -30.81
CA MET A 653 22.07 -5.26 -29.82
C MET A 653 20.91 -6.22 -30.11
N GLY A 654 19.99 -5.87 -31.01
CA GLY A 654 18.93 -6.75 -31.51
C GLY A 654 17.49 -6.26 -31.29
N LEU A 655 17.29 -5.05 -30.77
CA LEU A 655 15.95 -4.52 -30.56
C LEU A 655 15.40 -3.90 -31.85
N TYR A 656 14.17 -4.25 -32.20
CA TYR A 656 13.38 -3.47 -33.15
C TYR A 656 12.75 -2.26 -32.47
N HIS A 657 12.24 -1.31 -33.26
CA HIS A 657 11.35 -0.28 -32.73
C HIS A 657 10.18 -0.91 -31.98
N SER A 658 9.69 -0.25 -30.93
CA SER A 658 8.51 -0.74 -30.19
C SER A 658 7.25 -0.77 -31.08
N PHE A 659 7.17 0.11 -32.08
CA PHE A 659 6.08 0.14 -33.06
C PHE A 659 6.29 -0.78 -34.28
N SER A 660 7.39 -1.53 -34.34
CA SER A 660 7.68 -2.43 -35.46
C SER A 660 6.85 -3.71 -35.39
N ASN A 661 6.18 -4.06 -36.49
CA ASN A 661 5.54 -5.37 -36.68
C ASN A 661 6.52 -6.56 -36.66
N LEU A 662 7.84 -6.32 -36.64
CA LEU A 662 8.87 -7.35 -36.53
C LEU A 662 9.28 -7.64 -35.07
N GLY A 663 8.86 -6.78 -34.12
CA GLY A 663 9.12 -6.98 -32.69
C GLY A 663 8.30 -8.12 -32.09
N THR A 664 8.62 -8.48 -30.84
CA THR A 664 7.83 -9.47 -30.09
C THR A 664 6.40 -9.01 -29.85
N TYR A 665 6.24 -7.71 -29.57
CA TYR A 665 4.97 -7.02 -29.46
C TYR A 665 5.07 -5.70 -30.20
N THR A 666 3.98 -5.29 -30.83
CA THR A 666 3.89 -4.02 -31.55
C THR A 666 3.01 -3.05 -30.78
N TYR A 667 3.58 -1.87 -30.52
CA TYR A 667 2.92 -0.78 -29.82
C TYR A 667 2.52 0.34 -30.79
N GLU A 668 1.51 1.14 -30.46
CA GLU A 668 1.21 2.35 -31.21
C GLU A 668 2.37 3.36 -31.13
N TYR A 669 2.82 3.84 -32.28
CA TYR A 669 3.87 4.83 -32.47
C TYR A 669 3.69 6.06 -31.58
N GLY A 670 4.74 6.44 -30.87
CA GLY A 670 4.78 7.66 -30.06
C GLY A 670 3.90 7.61 -28.82
N LYS A 671 3.49 6.42 -28.37
CA LYS A 671 2.62 6.22 -27.19
C LYS A 671 3.31 5.56 -26.00
N THR A 672 4.57 5.18 -26.12
CA THR A 672 5.30 4.48 -25.06
C THR A 672 6.45 5.31 -24.51
N ASP A 673 6.98 4.94 -23.36
CA ASP A 673 8.19 5.50 -22.76
C ASP A 673 9.42 4.60 -23.00
N CYS A 674 9.32 3.73 -24.02
CA CYS A 674 10.38 2.82 -24.43
C CYS A 674 11.42 3.55 -25.28
N ILE A 675 12.72 3.32 -25.03
CA ILE A 675 13.82 3.89 -25.83
C ILE A 675 13.79 3.54 -27.31
N MET A 676 13.09 2.47 -27.68
CA MET A 676 12.92 2.05 -29.08
C MET A 676 11.66 2.65 -29.73
N ASP A 677 11.02 3.62 -29.09
CA ASP A 677 9.95 4.45 -29.67
C ASP A 677 10.53 5.82 -30.08
N TYR A 678 9.72 6.64 -30.74
CA TYR A 678 10.02 8.06 -31.06
C TYR A 678 9.08 9.01 -30.32
N SER A 679 8.70 8.62 -29.12
CA SER A 679 7.70 9.32 -28.33
C SER A 679 8.24 10.61 -27.69
N ASP A 680 9.55 10.72 -27.53
CA ASP A 680 10.25 11.90 -27.04
C ASP A 680 10.22 13.07 -28.04
N ILE A 681 10.08 12.77 -29.33
CA ILE A 681 9.86 13.76 -30.40
C ILE A 681 8.39 13.86 -30.84
N ALA A 682 7.48 13.10 -30.23
CA ALA A 682 6.05 13.19 -30.48
C ALA A 682 5.42 14.44 -29.84
N THR A 683 4.14 14.71 -30.14
CA THR A 683 3.38 15.82 -29.53
C THR A 683 2.07 15.30 -28.93
N PRO A 684 1.89 15.37 -27.59
CA PRO A 684 2.88 15.76 -26.58
C PRO A 684 4.04 14.75 -26.48
N ALA A 685 5.22 15.23 -26.07
CA ALA A 685 6.39 14.37 -25.90
C ALA A 685 6.24 13.47 -24.66
N ILE A 686 6.64 12.21 -24.79
CA ILE A 686 6.76 11.24 -23.70
C ILE A 686 8.25 10.92 -23.55
N PRO A 687 8.88 11.19 -22.40
CA PRO A 687 10.28 10.85 -22.21
C PRO A 687 10.54 9.36 -22.38
N VAL A 688 11.53 9.01 -23.20
CA VAL A 688 12.00 7.64 -23.32
C VAL A 688 12.90 7.29 -22.13
N ILE A 689 12.42 6.41 -21.26
CA ILE A 689 13.07 6.13 -19.97
C ILE A 689 13.40 4.66 -19.73
N GLN A 690 12.79 3.74 -20.47
CA GLN A 690 12.92 2.33 -20.12
C GLN A 690 12.96 1.35 -21.29
N PHE A 691 13.24 0.10 -20.93
CA PHE A 691 12.94 -1.09 -21.72
C PHE A 691 11.75 -1.84 -21.12
N TYR A 692 11.04 -2.59 -21.95
CA TYR A 692 10.17 -3.66 -21.49
C TYR A 692 10.98 -4.89 -21.04
N LYS A 693 10.40 -5.70 -20.16
CA LYS A 693 10.99 -6.94 -19.67
C LYS A 693 11.40 -7.89 -20.80
N TRP A 694 10.56 -8.02 -21.82
CA TRP A 694 10.87 -8.89 -22.97
C TRP A 694 12.09 -8.36 -23.76
N GLN A 695 12.31 -7.05 -23.80
CA GLN A 695 13.49 -6.46 -24.45
C GLN A 695 14.77 -6.78 -23.67
N TRP A 696 14.73 -6.84 -22.33
CA TRP A 696 15.88 -7.30 -21.53
C TRP A 696 16.36 -8.69 -22.02
N GLN A 697 15.41 -9.60 -22.26
CA GLN A 697 15.70 -10.95 -22.72
C GLN A 697 16.28 -10.98 -24.13
N VAL A 698 15.78 -10.14 -25.05
CA VAL A 698 16.33 -10.02 -26.41
C VAL A 698 17.78 -9.55 -26.35
N LEU A 699 18.09 -8.51 -25.57
CA LEU A 699 19.46 -8.01 -25.41
C LEU A 699 20.43 -9.11 -24.91
N TRP A 700 19.98 -10.02 -24.04
CA TRP A 700 20.82 -11.13 -23.54
C TRP A 700 21.18 -12.18 -24.59
N THR A 701 20.49 -12.20 -25.72
CA THR A 701 20.78 -13.14 -26.81
C THR A 701 21.86 -12.64 -27.76
N ASN A 702 22.25 -11.35 -27.65
CA ASN A 702 23.28 -10.79 -28.51
C ASN A 702 24.64 -11.51 -28.30
N PRO A 703 25.36 -11.88 -29.37
CA PRO A 703 26.63 -12.59 -29.26
C PRO A 703 27.71 -11.86 -28.45
N LYS A 704 27.72 -10.52 -28.39
CA LYS A 704 28.70 -9.72 -27.63
C LYS A 704 28.29 -9.49 -26.17
N VAL A 705 27.06 -9.86 -25.80
CA VAL A 705 26.61 -9.85 -24.41
C VAL A 705 26.96 -11.20 -23.78
N LYS A 706 27.93 -11.19 -22.87
CA LYS A 706 28.44 -12.40 -22.20
C LYS A 706 27.89 -12.49 -20.77
N ASN A 707 27.95 -13.66 -20.17
CA ASN A 707 27.77 -13.78 -18.71
C ASN A 707 28.94 -13.09 -17.99
N GLU A 708 28.67 -12.50 -16.82
CA GLU A 708 29.68 -11.78 -16.02
C GLU A 708 30.87 -12.64 -15.54
#